data_AF-A0A2K1J464-F1
#
_entry.id   AF-A0A2K1J464-F1
#
_cell.length_a   1.000
_cell.length_b   1.000
_cell.length_c   1.000
_cell.angle_alpha   90.00
_cell.angle_beta   90.00
_cell.angle_gamma   90.00
#
_symmetry.space_group_name_H-M   'P 1'
#
loop_
_entity.id
_entity.type
_entity.pdbx_description
1 polymer ?
#
loop_
_entity_poly.entity_id
_entity_poly.type
_entity_poly.pdbx_seq_one_letter_code
_entity_poly.pdbx_strand_id
1 'polypeptide(L)'
;MASAAANDDFFLKDPRELFMLFSGGEITLEKPKPDPVPEPVKDTVNLSVKSSSPGQTVLTNHPSLLDNVKLFGNNLFGGKQGSKDPNLMCIKTSVTLVRSNFRGLDVGNVFSDILELGQELIGNQVTLQLVSNDVDPATGSGKLSGKVTFEHWTKPRNLLRSTPFEFNMDFYVPKNFGTPGAILVFNGHNNLDVPILSTITTEFKITDAHVVMPDKNVIGFFCNSWVFASDMDKDGRLFFANKLYTPASTPAGLKKLRANELKEIQGDGTGERKEWDRIYDYDVYNDLGKPDDPRPTLGGSKEYPYPRRCRTGRKLNPDGKTETRLAGSLANNYIPRDEQFDEVKKSGFLGNSLKGKKHQNVASLFVHEQDFESFDHVRELYVPVGEESSVEEVINNQQQPFELIRQFVKASGDNKNAFKYPMPRLIAVNKDAWTQDTEFARQVLAGMNPLLIETLKEFPLKRPSAVTAEIVEPQLEGLTIGEALAKKRLFVLDYHDRLLGYIQRINDLKTSQAYASWTLFYLTKDGTLKPICIELALPGKDGGKPTFRVFLPSREKDTKDWAWELAKAHVLSNDAAFHQVISHWLRTHAAIEPFIIATNRQLSIMHPVHKALVSHYKNTMDINQAARKSLINAGGIVETTFTPQKYSMEISSKVYAGWRFIDQALPNDLLKRGMAVRDPSAPHGLKLVIEDYPYAKDGLDLWAAIRAWVKDHIDIFYADDKAVKADEELQNWWTDARTKGHADITEGWILADSKDNLVQIITTIAWVASCHHAAVNFGQYLYAGFMPNHPSMTRKLIPEEGTPEWDALQLNPEKYMLSMLANAVQSKLNITTIEILSTHASNEEYLGERPAGWTDDERVKAAFKKFSTRIEEISALIKSRNKDPANKNRLGAVKVPYELLQPKSGPGLTNKGIPNSVSI
;
A
#
# COMPACT_ATOMS: atom_id res chain seq x y z
N MET A 1 32.06 39.77 -35.38
CA MET A 1 31.87 40.03 -33.95
C MET A 1 30.40 39.75 -33.68
N ALA A 2 30.00 38.56 -33.25
CA ALA A 2 30.32 37.85 -32.00
C ALA A 2 29.56 38.47 -30.80
N SER A 3 28.73 37.73 -30.06
CA SER A 3 28.38 36.29 -30.13
C SER A 3 26.91 36.00 -29.80
N ALA A 4 26.35 34.98 -30.44
CA ALA A 4 25.04 34.41 -30.13
C ALA A 4 25.03 32.90 -30.45
N ALA A 5 25.08 32.06 -29.41
CA ALA A 5 24.93 30.60 -29.36
C ALA A 5 25.02 30.18 -27.88
N ALA A 6 24.38 29.13 -27.37
CA ALA A 6 23.45 28.18 -28.01
C ALA A 6 22.29 27.83 -27.05
N ASN A 7 21.21 27.30 -27.62
CA ASN A 7 20.16 26.55 -26.93
C ASN A 7 20.33 25.04 -27.24
N ASP A 8 19.41 24.22 -26.72
CA ASP A 8 19.18 22.80 -27.06
C ASP A 8 20.19 21.76 -26.56
N ASP A 9 19.94 21.23 -25.35
CA ASP A 9 20.23 19.83 -25.03
C ASP A 9 19.25 19.27 -23.98
N PHE A 10 18.08 18.80 -24.45
CA PHE A 10 17.11 18.07 -23.62
C PHE A 10 16.29 17.00 -24.38
N PHE A 11 16.87 16.43 -25.44
CA PHE A 11 16.38 15.22 -26.12
C PHE A 11 17.57 14.35 -26.54
N LEU A 12 17.50 13.05 -26.26
CA LEU A 12 18.47 12.07 -26.76
C LEU A 12 18.33 11.96 -28.29
N LYS A 13 19.32 12.47 -29.03
CA LYS A 13 19.24 12.67 -30.50
C LYS A 13 19.57 11.45 -31.36
N ASP A 14 19.99 10.31 -30.80
CA ASP A 14 20.15 9.06 -31.55
C ASP A 14 19.67 7.82 -30.76
N PRO A 15 18.66 7.06 -31.26
CA PRO A 15 18.24 5.79 -30.66
C PRO A 15 19.29 4.68 -30.65
N ARG A 16 20.41 4.81 -31.38
CA ARG A 16 21.40 3.73 -31.58
C ARG A 16 22.40 3.57 -30.44
N GLU A 17 22.62 4.57 -29.58
CA GLU A 17 23.57 4.43 -28.46
C GLU A 17 23.09 3.46 -27.37
N LEU A 18 21.78 3.17 -27.30
CA LEU A 18 21.23 2.16 -26.39
C LEU A 18 21.65 0.73 -26.74
N PHE A 19 22.20 0.49 -27.93
CA PHE A 19 22.49 -0.86 -28.44
C PHE A 19 23.86 -1.43 -28.02
N MET A 20 24.83 -0.59 -27.62
CA MET A 20 26.19 -1.05 -27.29
C MET A 20 26.36 -1.66 -25.89
N LEU A 21 25.33 -1.65 -25.03
CA LEU A 21 25.35 -2.35 -23.73
C LEU A 21 24.87 -3.80 -23.79
N PHE A 22 24.34 -4.27 -24.93
CA PHE A 22 23.80 -5.64 -25.07
C PHE A 22 24.14 -6.35 -26.39
N SER A 23 24.88 -5.72 -27.31
CA SER A 23 25.36 -6.38 -28.53
C SER A 23 26.72 -7.07 -28.32
N GLY A 24 26.74 -8.40 -28.35
CA GLY A 24 27.98 -9.16 -28.57
C GLY A 24 28.44 -8.94 -30.02
N GLY A 25 29.55 -8.23 -30.20
CA GLY A 25 30.03 -7.85 -31.54
C GLY A 25 30.80 -8.97 -32.24
N GLU A 26 30.22 -9.57 -33.28
CA GLU A 26 30.99 -10.32 -34.27
C GLU A 26 31.63 -9.35 -35.28
N ILE A 27 32.93 -9.51 -35.51
CA ILE A 27 33.69 -8.71 -36.49
C ILE A 27 33.55 -9.38 -37.86
N THR A 28 32.88 -8.73 -38.81
CA THR A 28 32.77 -9.21 -40.19
C THR A 28 34.08 -9.02 -40.94
N LEU A 29 34.82 -10.11 -41.16
CA LEU A 29 35.86 -10.18 -42.18
C LEU A 29 35.26 -10.54 -43.54
N GLU A 30 35.87 -10.04 -44.62
CA GLU A 30 35.36 -10.19 -45.99
C GLU A 30 35.45 -11.64 -46.51
N LYS A 31 34.48 -12.03 -47.36
CA LYS A 31 34.42 -13.36 -47.99
C LYS A 31 34.95 -13.37 -49.42
N PRO A 32 35.93 -14.23 -49.74
CA PRO A 32 36.07 -14.83 -51.06
C PRO A 32 34.97 -15.87 -51.35
N LYS A 33 34.92 -16.38 -52.59
CA LYS A 33 33.84 -17.24 -53.12
C LYS A 33 34.04 -18.76 -52.85
N PRO A 34 32.99 -19.59 -52.99
CA PRO A 34 32.93 -20.95 -52.45
C PRO A 34 33.32 -22.06 -53.47
N ASP A 35 33.43 -23.30 -52.98
CA ASP A 35 32.91 -24.52 -53.64
C ASP A 35 32.81 -25.70 -52.62
N PRO A 36 32.20 -26.87 -52.94
CA PRO A 36 31.28 -27.52 -51.98
C PRO A 36 31.69 -28.89 -51.35
N VAL A 37 31.04 -29.20 -50.20
CA VAL A 37 30.40 -30.50 -49.79
C VAL A 37 31.25 -31.79 -49.90
N PRO A 38 31.52 -32.50 -48.78
CA PRO A 38 30.56 -33.52 -48.33
C PRO A 38 30.32 -33.66 -46.81
N GLU A 39 29.34 -34.52 -46.48
CA GLU A 39 28.78 -34.80 -45.15
C GLU A 39 29.46 -36.06 -44.49
N PRO A 40 28.94 -36.72 -43.43
CA PRO A 40 29.62 -36.74 -42.13
C PRO A 40 30.16 -38.12 -41.69
N VAL A 41 31.06 -38.14 -40.71
CA VAL A 41 31.43 -39.34 -39.95
C VAL A 41 31.47 -39.03 -38.45
N LYS A 42 30.93 -39.94 -37.63
CA LYS A 42 31.01 -39.91 -36.16
C LYS A 42 32.32 -40.56 -35.70
N ASP A 43 32.85 -40.16 -34.55
CA ASP A 43 33.25 -41.16 -33.54
C ASP A 43 33.47 -40.56 -32.14
N THR A 44 33.36 -41.41 -31.12
CA THR A 44 33.49 -41.07 -29.68
C THR A 44 34.62 -41.86 -29.04
N VAL A 45 35.60 -41.18 -28.42
CA VAL A 45 36.65 -41.83 -27.61
C VAL A 45 36.94 -41.04 -26.33
N ASN A 46 36.90 -41.71 -25.18
CA ASN A 46 37.41 -41.22 -23.89
C ASN A 46 38.93 -41.45 -23.79
N LEU A 47 39.68 -40.62 -23.07
CA LEU A 47 40.98 -41.02 -22.49
C LEU A 47 41.33 -40.22 -21.23
N SER A 48 42.34 -40.69 -20.46
CA SER A 48 42.51 -40.35 -19.04
C SER A 48 43.96 -40.48 -18.53
N VAL A 49 44.24 -39.86 -17.36
CA VAL A 49 45.52 -39.88 -16.59
C VAL A 49 46.75 -39.30 -17.36
N LYS A 50 47.88 -38.86 -16.77
CA LYS A 50 48.58 -39.23 -15.51
C LYS A 50 49.56 -38.12 -15.05
N SER A 51 50.19 -38.30 -13.90
CA SER A 51 51.11 -37.35 -13.23
C SER A 51 52.62 -37.66 -13.43
N SER A 52 53.48 -36.63 -13.45
CA SER A 52 54.94 -36.77 -13.27
C SER A 52 55.63 -35.47 -12.78
N SER A 53 56.89 -35.58 -12.36
CA SER A 53 57.83 -34.55 -11.87
C SER A 53 59.28 -35.11 -12.10
N PRO A 54 60.41 -34.45 -11.75
CA PRO A 54 60.64 -33.11 -11.18
C PRO A 54 61.74 -32.27 -11.92
N GLY A 55 62.05 -31.05 -11.47
CA GLY A 55 63.21 -30.28 -11.99
C GLY A 55 63.51 -28.93 -11.29
N GLN A 56 64.75 -28.77 -10.83
CA GLN A 56 65.42 -27.58 -10.26
C GLN A 56 65.63 -26.44 -11.32
N THR A 57 65.99 -25.16 -11.09
CA THR A 57 66.51 -24.32 -9.96
C THR A 57 66.38 -22.81 -10.38
N VAL A 58 66.64 -21.69 -9.65
CA VAL A 58 66.99 -21.30 -8.25
C VAL A 58 66.73 -19.76 -8.06
N LEU A 59 66.67 -19.25 -6.80
CA LEU A 59 66.73 -17.83 -6.37
C LEU A 59 65.57 -16.88 -6.79
N THR A 60 65.19 -15.83 -6.05
CA THR A 60 65.73 -15.19 -4.81
C THR A 60 64.70 -15.12 -3.65
N ASN A 61 65.13 -14.70 -2.45
CA ASN A 61 64.33 -14.67 -1.22
C ASN A 61 63.70 -13.30 -0.91
N HIS A 62 62.51 -13.29 -0.28
CA HIS A 62 62.07 -12.20 0.61
C HIS A 62 61.08 -12.74 1.68
N PRO A 63 61.47 -12.87 2.97
CA PRO A 63 60.65 -13.49 4.01
C PRO A 63 59.95 -12.45 4.92
N SER A 64 58.64 -12.23 4.75
CA SER A 64 57.87 -11.36 5.67
C SER A 64 56.33 -11.54 5.61
N LEU A 65 55.82 -12.78 5.65
CA LEU A 65 54.35 -13.00 5.74
C LEU A 65 53.87 -14.35 6.30
N LEU A 66 54.70 -15.40 6.35
CA LEU A 66 54.25 -16.76 6.72
C LEU A 66 54.44 -17.15 8.19
N ASP A 67 55.37 -16.54 8.92
CA ASP A 67 55.65 -16.92 10.32
C ASP A 67 54.57 -16.43 11.30
N ASN A 68 53.92 -15.29 11.01
CA ASN A 68 52.80 -14.78 11.81
C ASN A 68 51.58 -15.72 11.81
N VAL A 69 51.45 -16.63 10.84
CA VAL A 69 50.30 -17.55 10.72
C VAL A 69 50.39 -18.71 11.73
N LYS A 70 51.58 -19.00 12.29
CA LYS A 70 51.80 -20.17 13.16
C LYS A 70 51.78 -19.91 14.67
N LEU A 71 51.70 -18.66 15.13
CA LEU A 71 51.57 -18.35 16.57
C LEU A 71 50.12 -18.30 17.09
N PHE A 72 49.11 -18.13 16.23
CA PHE A 72 47.71 -17.95 16.66
C PHE A 72 46.97 -19.27 16.96
N GLY A 73 47.50 -20.43 16.56
CA GLY A 73 46.77 -21.70 16.55
C GLY A 73 46.33 -22.26 17.92
N ASN A 74 46.97 -21.85 19.03
CA ASN A 74 46.79 -22.49 20.34
C ASN A 74 45.97 -21.69 21.37
N ASN A 75 45.64 -20.42 21.12
CA ASN A 75 44.91 -19.58 22.10
C ASN A 75 43.39 -19.45 21.82
N LEU A 76 42.89 -20.01 20.71
CA LEU A 76 41.49 -19.88 20.28
C LEU A 76 40.52 -20.92 20.87
N PHE A 77 41.01 -21.89 21.66
CA PHE A 77 40.19 -22.96 22.25
C PHE A 77 40.21 -22.94 23.79
N GLY A 78 40.00 -21.76 24.37
CA GLY A 78 39.66 -21.61 25.79
C GLY A 78 38.29 -22.22 26.08
N GLY A 79 38.25 -23.49 26.49
CA GLY A 79 37.00 -24.21 26.75
C GLY A 79 36.14 -23.54 27.82
N LYS A 80 34.82 -23.44 27.58
CA LYS A 80 33.84 -22.78 28.48
C LYS A 80 33.83 -23.41 29.89
N GLN A 81 34.65 -22.88 30.80
CA GLN A 81 34.37 -22.99 32.24
C GLN A 81 33.25 -22.00 32.58
N GLY A 82 32.04 -22.51 32.82
CA GLY A 82 30.98 -21.69 33.41
C GLY A 82 31.43 -21.12 34.75
N SER A 83 31.03 -19.88 35.06
CA SER A 83 31.51 -19.18 36.26
C SER A 83 31.25 -20.00 37.53
N LYS A 84 32.30 -20.19 38.34
CA LYS A 84 32.22 -20.86 39.64
C LYS A 84 31.86 -19.92 40.79
N ASP A 85 31.59 -18.64 40.51
CA ASP A 85 31.14 -17.69 41.52
C ASP A 85 29.72 -18.04 42.00
N PRO A 86 29.53 -18.44 43.28
CA PRO A 86 28.21 -18.83 43.79
C PRO A 86 27.23 -17.66 43.92
N ASN A 87 27.64 -16.40 43.67
CA ASN A 87 26.79 -15.22 43.73
C ASN A 87 26.14 -14.89 42.38
N LEU A 88 26.64 -15.46 41.28
CA LEU A 88 26.10 -15.27 39.94
C LEU A 88 25.06 -16.35 39.59
N MET A 89 24.23 -16.05 38.60
CA MET A 89 23.38 -16.98 37.88
C MET A 89 23.62 -16.84 36.38
N CYS A 90 23.53 -17.95 35.65
CA CYS A 90 23.60 -17.96 34.19
C CYS A 90 22.20 -17.82 33.60
N ILE A 91 21.98 -16.78 32.82
CA ILE A 91 20.82 -16.57 31.96
C ILE A 91 21.24 -16.91 30.54
N LYS A 92 20.47 -17.74 29.82
CA LYS A 92 20.76 -18.07 28.42
C LYS A 92 19.93 -17.19 27.50
N THR A 93 20.54 -16.67 26.45
CA THR A 93 19.85 -15.84 25.45
C THR A 93 20.11 -16.40 24.06
N SER A 94 19.05 -16.63 23.27
CA SER A 94 19.17 -16.77 21.82
C SER A 94 18.66 -15.52 21.11
N VAL A 95 19.30 -15.18 19.99
CA VAL A 95 18.95 -14.04 19.14
C VAL A 95 18.86 -14.52 17.70
N THR A 96 17.74 -14.24 17.05
CA THR A 96 17.49 -14.53 15.64
C THR A 96 17.63 -13.24 14.84
N LEU A 97 18.48 -13.26 13.81
CA LEU A 97 18.68 -12.11 12.92
C LEU A 97 18.80 -12.51 11.46
N VAL A 98 18.48 -11.58 10.57
CA VAL A 98 18.63 -11.67 9.12
C VAL A 98 19.59 -10.55 8.71
N ARG A 99 20.64 -10.87 7.94
CA ARG A 99 21.52 -9.81 7.39
C ARG A 99 20.93 -9.21 6.13
N SER A 100 21.31 -7.99 5.82
CA SER A 100 20.99 -7.37 4.53
C SER A 100 21.50 -8.24 3.38
N ASN A 101 20.58 -8.66 2.52
CA ASN A 101 20.91 -9.29 1.24
C ASN A 101 20.58 -8.30 0.11
N PHE A 102 21.62 -7.84 -0.58
CA PHE A 102 21.58 -7.40 -1.99
C PHE A 102 20.65 -6.20 -2.35
N ARG A 103 21.24 -5.01 -2.53
CA ARG A 103 20.57 -3.80 -3.10
C ARG A 103 20.66 -3.73 -4.64
N GLY A 104 20.30 -4.80 -5.34
CA GLY A 104 20.35 -4.86 -6.81
C GLY A 104 21.62 -5.51 -7.38
N LEU A 105 21.64 -5.71 -8.71
CA LEU A 105 22.61 -6.53 -9.46
C LEU A 105 24.06 -6.05 -9.36
N ASP A 106 24.74 -6.40 -8.27
CA ASP A 106 26.18 -6.22 -8.09
C ASP A 106 26.82 -7.36 -7.27
N VAL A 107 28.14 -7.50 -7.37
CA VAL A 107 28.94 -8.67 -6.91
C VAL A 107 29.34 -8.56 -5.42
N GLY A 108 28.69 -7.66 -4.67
CA GLY A 108 29.18 -7.16 -3.37
C GLY A 108 29.25 -8.18 -2.21
N ASN A 109 28.48 -9.26 -2.24
CA ASN A 109 28.33 -10.16 -1.08
C ASN A 109 29.65 -10.82 -0.63
N VAL A 110 30.59 -11.08 -1.55
CA VAL A 110 31.92 -11.62 -1.19
C VAL A 110 32.76 -10.55 -0.49
N PHE A 111 32.65 -9.28 -0.93
CA PHE A 111 33.34 -8.16 -0.29
C PHE A 111 32.75 -7.84 1.09
N SER A 112 31.43 -7.95 1.30
CA SER A 112 30.82 -7.73 2.61
C SER A 112 31.24 -8.79 3.64
N ASP A 113 31.36 -10.06 3.26
CA ASP A 113 31.79 -11.11 4.19
C ASP A 113 33.30 -11.01 4.52
N ILE A 114 34.13 -10.60 3.55
CA ILE A 114 35.54 -10.28 3.79
C ILE A 114 35.68 -9.02 4.68
N LEU A 115 34.81 -8.02 4.50
CA LEU A 115 34.81 -6.80 5.31
C LEU A 115 34.36 -7.07 6.75
N GLU A 116 33.27 -7.83 6.96
CA GLU A 116 32.82 -8.25 8.30
C GLU A 116 33.92 -9.03 9.05
N LEU A 117 34.59 -9.98 8.38
CA LEU A 117 35.74 -10.69 8.94
C LEU A 117 36.92 -9.76 9.27
N GLY A 118 37.24 -8.82 8.37
CA GLY A 118 38.27 -7.81 8.60
C GLY A 118 37.96 -6.88 9.78
N GLN A 119 36.69 -6.61 10.04
CA GLN A 119 36.24 -5.80 11.17
C GLN A 119 36.26 -6.58 12.50
N GLU A 120 35.82 -7.85 12.52
CA GLU A 120 35.99 -8.73 13.71
C GLU A 120 37.48 -8.79 14.14
N LEU A 121 38.40 -8.92 13.16
CA LEU A 121 39.84 -9.03 13.38
C LEU A 121 40.51 -7.78 13.96
N ILE A 122 39.91 -6.59 13.80
CA ILE A 122 40.39 -5.33 14.42
C ILE A 122 39.63 -4.95 15.70
N GLY A 123 38.73 -5.82 16.19
CA GLY A 123 37.99 -5.62 17.44
C GLY A 123 36.64 -4.92 17.30
N ASN A 124 36.19 -4.61 16.09
CA ASN A 124 34.84 -4.09 15.84
C ASN A 124 33.84 -5.24 15.94
N GLN A 125 32.96 -5.23 16.96
CA GLN A 125 32.11 -6.37 17.32
C GLN A 125 30.66 -5.98 17.54
N VAL A 126 29.73 -6.87 17.18
CA VAL A 126 28.33 -6.80 17.64
C VAL A 126 28.25 -7.33 19.07
N THR A 127 27.58 -6.59 19.96
CA THR A 127 27.40 -6.98 21.38
C THR A 127 25.97 -6.75 21.87
N LEU A 128 25.51 -7.57 22.82
CA LEU A 128 24.20 -7.48 23.47
C LEU A 128 24.35 -7.23 24.97
N GLN A 129 23.42 -6.47 25.55
CA GLN A 129 23.32 -6.21 26.99
C GLN A 129 21.88 -6.40 27.46
N LEU A 130 21.67 -7.11 28.58
CA LEU A 130 20.37 -7.28 29.21
C LEU A 130 20.09 -6.10 30.16
N VAL A 131 18.84 -5.64 30.20
CA VAL A 131 18.34 -4.64 31.16
C VAL A 131 17.21 -5.25 31.99
N SER A 132 17.31 -5.13 33.31
CA SER A 132 16.31 -5.64 34.24
C SER A 132 15.09 -4.72 34.41
N ASN A 133 13.97 -5.35 34.74
CA ASN A 133 12.78 -4.69 35.29
C ASN A 133 13.06 -4.05 36.67
N ASP A 134 14.03 -4.57 37.41
CA ASP A 134 14.48 -4.06 38.69
C ASP A 134 15.36 -2.81 38.54
N VAL A 135 15.19 -1.85 39.44
CA VAL A 135 16.07 -0.68 39.55
C VAL A 135 17.37 -1.04 40.26
N ASP A 136 18.49 -0.54 39.73
CA ASP A 136 19.75 -0.38 40.45
C ASP A 136 19.68 0.89 41.32
N PRO A 137 19.81 0.79 42.67
CA PRO A 137 19.79 1.94 43.56
C PRO A 137 20.88 2.99 43.30
N ALA A 138 22.00 2.62 42.67
CA ALA A 138 23.11 3.56 42.39
C ALA A 138 22.84 4.46 41.17
N THR A 139 22.10 3.96 40.17
CA THR A 139 21.84 4.68 38.90
C THR A 139 20.38 5.10 38.70
N GLY A 140 19.46 4.68 39.57
CA GLY A 140 18.02 4.94 39.45
C GLY A 140 17.40 4.39 38.16
N SER A 141 18.08 3.45 37.51
CA SER A 141 17.77 2.89 36.18
C SER A 141 17.71 1.36 36.25
N GLY A 142 17.23 0.68 35.22
CA GLY A 142 17.22 -0.79 35.19
C GLY A 142 18.62 -1.39 35.31
N LYS A 143 18.79 -2.43 36.14
CA LYS A 143 20.09 -3.12 36.32
C LYS A 143 20.61 -3.63 34.97
N LEU A 144 21.88 -3.37 34.66
CA LEU A 144 22.54 -3.78 33.40
C LEU A 144 23.40 -5.02 33.60
N SER A 145 23.41 -5.94 32.62
CA SER A 145 24.42 -6.99 32.55
C SER A 145 25.77 -6.45 32.05
N GLY A 146 26.82 -7.28 32.05
CA GLY A 146 27.94 -7.06 31.14
C GLY A 146 27.49 -7.15 29.67
N LYS A 147 28.22 -6.51 28.75
CA LYS A 147 28.03 -6.72 27.31
C LYS A 147 28.63 -8.07 26.90
N VAL A 148 27.95 -8.80 26.03
CA VAL A 148 28.40 -10.10 25.49
C VAL A 148 28.45 -10.04 23.97
N THR A 149 29.55 -10.51 23.38
CA THR A 149 29.79 -10.51 21.93
C THR A 149 29.02 -11.62 21.21
N PHE A 150 28.58 -11.36 19.98
CA PHE A 150 28.04 -12.38 19.07
C PHE A 150 29.16 -13.31 18.57
N GLU A 151 29.43 -14.41 19.28
CA GLU A 151 30.41 -15.42 18.88
C GLU A 151 30.10 -15.98 17.47
N HIS A 152 31.15 -16.11 16.63
CA HIS A 152 31.09 -16.62 15.25
C HIS A 152 30.13 -15.83 14.33
N TRP A 153 30.33 -14.51 14.20
CA TRP A 153 29.52 -13.68 13.31
C TRP A 153 29.65 -14.13 11.84
N THR A 154 30.86 -14.45 11.38
CA THR A 154 31.20 -14.78 9.98
C THR A 154 30.78 -16.19 9.49
N LYS A 155 29.57 -16.65 9.88
CA LYS A 155 28.90 -17.84 9.31
C LYS A 155 28.62 -17.65 7.81
N PRO A 156 28.89 -18.64 6.93
CA PRO A 156 28.67 -18.50 5.48
C PRO A 156 27.21 -18.19 5.10
N ARG A 157 26.99 -17.24 4.18
CA ARG A 157 25.65 -16.89 3.66
C ARG A 157 25.22 -17.79 2.49
N ASN A 158 23.91 -17.90 2.29
CA ASN A 158 23.33 -18.33 1.02
C ASN A 158 23.06 -17.09 0.14
N LEU A 159 23.79 -16.95 -0.96
CA LEU A 159 23.70 -15.80 -1.87
C LEU A 159 22.33 -15.64 -2.56
N LEU A 160 21.47 -16.67 -2.54
CA LEU A 160 20.19 -16.71 -3.23
C LEU A 160 18.98 -16.68 -2.29
N ARG A 161 19.17 -16.74 -0.96
CA ARG A 161 18.07 -16.77 0.02
C ARG A 161 18.46 -16.06 1.32
N SER A 162 17.57 -15.18 1.79
CA SER A 162 17.67 -14.55 3.11
C SER A 162 17.39 -15.59 4.20
N THR A 163 18.44 -16.20 4.76
CA THR A 163 18.36 -17.22 5.82
C THR A 163 18.55 -16.57 7.20
N PRO A 164 17.66 -16.79 8.18
CA PRO A 164 17.88 -16.40 9.56
C PRO A 164 19.11 -17.07 10.16
N PHE A 165 19.86 -16.31 10.96
CA PHE A 165 20.99 -16.77 11.75
C PHE A 165 20.62 -16.71 13.24
N GLU A 166 20.75 -17.84 13.92
CA GLU A 166 20.62 -17.90 15.38
C GLU A 166 22.00 -17.76 16.04
N PHE A 167 22.06 -16.95 17.10
CA PHE A 167 23.20 -16.78 17.99
C PHE A 167 22.79 -17.11 19.42
N ASN A 168 23.64 -17.84 20.15
CA ASN A 168 23.37 -18.30 21.51
C ASN A 168 24.44 -17.74 22.47
N MET A 169 24.01 -17.13 23.57
CA MET A 169 24.83 -16.37 24.52
C MET A 169 24.56 -16.81 25.96
N ASP A 170 25.62 -16.88 26.77
CA ASP A 170 25.55 -17.18 28.22
C ASP A 170 25.84 -15.89 29.03
N PHE A 171 24.83 -15.31 29.67
CA PHE A 171 24.96 -14.11 30.50
C PHE A 171 25.12 -14.47 31.98
N TYR A 172 26.23 -14.09 32.60
CA TYR A 172 26.45 -14.26 34.03
C TYR A 172 26.13 -12.95 34.77
N VAL A 173 25.06 -12.97 35.57
CA VAL A 173 24.56 -11.79 36.31
C VAL A 173 24.37 -12.12 37.80
N PRO A 174 24.38 -11.13 38.72
CA PRO A 174 24.10 -11.37 40.13
C PRO A 174 22.75 -12.08 40.35
N LYS A 175 22.64 -12.94 41.37
CA LYS A 175 21.38 -13.63 41.71
C LYS A 175 20.21 -12.67 42.02
N ASN A 176 20.49 -11.43 42.43
CA ASN A 176 19.51 -10.38 42.63
C ASN A 176 19.33 -9.45 41.41
N PHE A 177 19.72 -9.89 40.19
CA PHE A 177 19.53 -9.11 38.96
C PHE A 177 18.04 -8.87 38.64
N GLY A 178 17.15 -9.78 39.05
CA GLY A 178 15.73 -9.73 38.70
C GLY A 178 15.46 -10.23 37.29
N THR A 179 14.28 -9.90 36.75
CA THR A 179 13.82 -10.37 35.45
C THR A 179 14.23 -9.39 34.34
N PRO A 180 14.92 -9.82 33.27
CA PRO A 180 15.13 -9.01 32.07
C PRO A 180 13.81 -8.45 31.49
N GLY A 181 13.81 -7.19 31.09
CA GLY A 181 12.66 -6.49 30.52
C GLY A 181 12.96 -5.75 29.21
N ALA A 182 14.23 -5.45 28.96
CA ALA A 182 14.72 -4.94 27.69
C ALA A 182 16.11 -5.53 27.35
N ILE A 183 16.49 -5.45 26.08
CA ILE A 183 17.86 -5.70 25.59
C ILE A 183 18.35 -4.49 24.79
N LEU A 184 19.65 -4.23 24.85
CA LEU A 184 20.36 -3.24 24.03
C LEU A 184 21.33 -3.99 23.11
N VAL A 185 21.36 -3.65 21.82
CA VAL A 185 22.28 -4.26 20.85
C VAL A 185 23.14 -3.19 20.18
N PHE A 186 24.45 -3.31 20.34
CA PHE A 186 25.45 -2.39 19.78
C PHE A 186 26.12 -3.07 18.60
N ASN A 187 26.13 -2.40 17.45
CA ASN A 187 26.79 -2.90 16.24
C ASN A 187 28.11 -2.15 16.07
N GLY A 188 29.20 -2.70 16.60
CA GLY A 188 30.53 -2.07 16.55
C GLY A 188 31.19 -2.04 15.17
N HIS A 189 30.51 -2.54 14.13
CA HIS A 189 30.99 -2.44 12.75
C HIS A 189 31.01 -0.98 12.26
N ASN A 190 31.88 -0.71 11.28
CA ASN A 190 31.96 0.55 10.56
C ASN A 190 31.25 0.41 9.19
N ASN A 191 30.67 1.51 8.72
CA ASN A 191 30.24 1.66 7.33
C ASN A 191 31.48 1.84 6.41
N LEU A 192 31.36 1.51 5.11
CA LEU A 192 32.45 1.70 4.13
C LEU A 192 31.99 2.53 2.94
N ASP A 193 32.55 3.72 2.78
CA ASP A 193 32.35 4.56 1.59
C ASP A 193 33.14 4.01 0.40
N VAL A 194 32.44 3.40 -0.56
CA VAL A 194 33.05 2.94 -1.82
C VAL A 194 32.82 4.01 -2.89
N PRO A 195 33.87 4.65 -3.46
CA PRO A 195 33.73 5.81 -4.35
C PRO A 195 32.93 5.59 -5.66
N ILE A 196 32.59 4.34 -5.98
CA ILE A 196 31.86 3.94 -7.20
C ILE A 196 30.49 3.30 -6.87
N LEU A 197 30.29 2.79 -5.65
CA LEU A 197 29.14 1.93 -5.28
C LEU A 197 28.27 2.47 -4.13
N SER A 198 28.51 3.72 -3.70
CA SER A 198 27.93 4.35 -2.50
C SER A 198 28.37 3.69 -1.17
N THR A 199 27.85 4.19 -0.05
CA THR A 199 28.20 3.70 1.29
C THR A 199 27.63 2.30 1.52
N ILE A 200 28.50 1.32 1.73
CA ILE A 200 28.10 -0.02 2.18
C ILE A 200 27.81 0.06 3.68
N THR A 201 26.52 0.07 4.03
CA THR A 201 26.06 0.04 5.42
C THR A 201 26.11 -1.36 5.99
N THR A 202 26.77 -1.55 7.13
CA THR A 202 26.87 -2.83 7.85
C THR A 202 25.61 -3.12 8.69
N GLU A 203 24.44 -3.06 8.05
CA GLU A 203 23.11 -3.22 8.67
C GLU A 203 22.63 -4.68 8.74
N PHE A 204 21.94 -5.04 9.82
CA PHE A 204 21.24 -6.31 9.98
C PHE A 204 19.90 -6.13 10.70
N LYS A 205 18.96 -7.06 10.50
CA LYS A 205 17.62 -7.03 11.09
C LYS A 205 17.50 -8.08 12.19
N ILE A 206 17.22 -7.70 13.43
CA ILE A 206 16.85 -8.65 14.48
C ILE A 206 15.37 -8.96 14.32
N THR A 207 15.01 -10.24 14.18
CA THR A 207 13.59 -10.66 14.12
C THR A 207 13.05 -10.82 15.54
N ASP A 208 13.78 -11.54 16.38
CA ASP A 208 13.36 -11.95 17.72
C ASP A 208 14.56 -12.29 18.60
N ALA A 209 14.34 -12.32 19.91
CA ALA A 209 15.25 -12.90 20.89
C ALA A 209 14.47 -13.60 22.01
N HIS A 210 15.10 -14.60 22.62
CA HIS A 210 14.51 -15.40 23.69
C HIS A 210 15.49 -15.51 24.85
N VAL A 211 15.05 -15.12 26.05
CA VAL A 211 15.88 -15.14 27.26
C VAL A 211 15.32 -16.19 28.23
N VAL A 212 16.10 -17.25 28.44
CA VAL A 212 15.76 -18.40 29.31
C VAL A 212 16.37 -18.19 30.69
N MET A 213 15.50 -18.08 31.68
CA MET A 213 15.83 -17.89 33.09
C MET A 213 16.19 -19.23 33.78
N PRO A 214 16.87 -19.23 34.94
CA PRO A 214 17.27 -20.47 35.64
C PRO A 214 16.13 -21.38 36.09
N ASP A 215 14.92 -20.83 36.25
CA ASP A 215 13.67 -21.55 36.54
C ASP A 215 13.00 -22.16 35.28
N LYS A 216 13.63 -22.00 34.11
CA LYS A 216 13.16 -22.35 32.76
C LYS A 216 12.01 -21.47 32.23
N ASN A 217 11.71 -20.34 32.86
CA ASN A 217 10.83 -19.33 32.27
C ASN A 217 11.51 -18.70 31.04
N VAL A 218 10.73 -18.36 30.00
CA VAL A 218 11.23 -17.83 28.73
C VAL A 218 10.61 -16.46 28.45
N ILE A 219 11.46 -15.45 28.34
CA ILE A 219 11.06 -14.06 28.06
C ILE A 219 11.29 -13.81 26.57
N GLY A 220 10.22 -13.53 25.83
CA GLY A 220 10.29 -13.25 24.38
C GLY A 220 10.48 -11.77 24.07
N PHE A 221 11.23 -11.48 23.02
CA PHE A 221 11.45 -10.14 22.47
C PHE A 221 11.06 -10.19 20.99
N PHE A 222 10.03 -9.41 20.61
CA PHE A 222 9.59 -9.31 19.22
C PHE A 222 10.16 -8.02 18.63
N CYS A 223 11.29 -8.15 17.91
CA CYS A 223 12.14 -7.03 17.53
C CYS A 223 11.81 -6.51 16.13
N ASN A 224 11.77 -7.41 15.15
CA ASN A 224 11.48 -7.20 13.73
C ASN A 224 12.05 -5.90 13.10
N SER A 225 13.30 -5.54 13.41
CA SER A 225 13.84 -4.20 13.12
C SER A 225 15.34 -4.17 12.82
N TRP A 226 15.77 -3.15 12.08
CA TRP A 226 17.14 -2.93 11.63
C TRP A 226 18.04 -2.28 12.70
N VAL A 227 19.29 -2.75 12.77
CA VAL A 227 20.36 -2.24 13.62
C VAL A 227 21.49 -1.74 12.71
N PHE A 228 21.81 -0.46 12.81
CA PHE A 228 22.92 0.19 12.10
C PHE A 228 24.18 0.21 12.95
N ALA A 229 25.31 0.55 12.31
CA ALA A 229 26.59 0.77 12.95
C ALA A 229 26.52 1.84 14.07
N SER A 230 27.44 1.72 15.04
CA SER A 230 27.43 2.55 16.26
C SER A 230 27.93 3.98 16.06
N ASP A 231 28.32 4.34 14.84
CA ASP A 231 28.50 5.74 14.42
C ASP A 231 27.15 6.46 14.31
N MET A 232 26.09 5.74 13.91
CA MET A 232 24.70 6.20 13.84
C MET A 232 23.91 5.94 15.14
N ASP A 233 24.08 4.77 15.76
CA ASP A 233 23.35 4.33 16.97
C ASP A 233 24.33 4.09 18.16
N LYS A 234 24.69 5.18 18.85
CA LYS A 234 25.77 5.20 19.86
C LYS A 234 25.37 4.59 21.20
N ASP A 235 24.13 4.82 21.62
CA ASP A 235 23.60 4.33 22.89
C ASP A 235 23.06 2.89 22.80
N GLY A 236 22.95 2.34 21.57
CA GLY A 236 22.71 0.95 21.27
C GLY A 236 21.22 0.64 21.11
N ARG A 237 20.88 -0.13 20.08
CA ARG A 237 19.49 -0.30 19.69
C ARG A 237 18.68 -1.03 20.76
N LEU A 238 17.67 -0.35 21.28
CA LEU A 238 16.78 -0.81 22.33
C LEU A 238 15.64 -1.70 21.79
N PHE A 239 15.39 -2.80 22.50
CA PHE A 239 14.22 -3.67 22.32
C PHE A 239 13.60 -4.05 23.66
N PHE A 240 12.28 -3.92 23.79
CA PHE A 240 11.54 -4.37 24.97
C PHE A 240 11.06 -5.82 24.81
N ALA A 241 10.86 -6.52 25.94
CA ALA A 241 10.14 -7.78 25.95
C ALA A 241 8.73 -7.61 25.36
N ASN A 242 8.17 -8.67 24.79
CA ASN A 242 6.87 -8.65 24.07
C ASN A 242 5.62 -8.48 24.98
N LYS A 243 5.83 -8.11 26.25
CA LYS A 243 4.84 -7.92 27.28
C LYS A 243 4.27 -6.49 27.30
N LEU A 244 2.99 -6.38 27.64
CA LEU A 244 2.23 -5.15 27.51
C LEU A 244 2.03 -4.41 28.83
N TYR A 245 2.23 -3.09 28.81
CA TYR A 245 2.15 -2.19 29.95
C TYR A 245 1.59 -0.82 29.56
N THR A 246 0.66 -0.28 30.35
CA THR A 246 0.38 1.16 30.37
C THR A 246 1.55 1.91 31.04
N PRO A 247 1.66 3.25 30.95
CA PRO A 247 2.73 4.00 31.62
C PRO A 247 2.73 3.77 33.13
N ALA A 248 1.55 3.72 33.75
CA ALA A 248 1.36 3.45 35.17
C ALA A 248 1.88 2.05 35.59
N SER A 249 1.63 1.01 34.77
CA SER A 249 2.04 -0.36 35.07
C SER A 249 3.45 -0.73 34.57
N THR A 250 4.21 0.22 34.01
CA THR A 250 5.57 -0.04 33.48
C THR A 250 6.54 -0.38 34.63
N PRO A 251 7.32 -1.47 34.54
CA PRO A 251 8.31 -1.83 35.55
C PRO A 251 9.33 -0.72 35.79
N ALA A 252 9.73 -0.53 37.06
CA ALA A 252 10.47 0.66 37.49
C ALA A 252 11.81 0.86 36.75
N GLY A 253 12.57 -0.22 36.50
CA GLY A 253 13.82 -0.18 35.75
C GLY A 253 13.65 0.24 34.28
N LEU A 254 12.47 0.01 33.69
CA LEU A 254 12.17 0.32 32.29
C LEU A 254 11.60 1.73 32.07
N LYS A 255 11.10 2.42 33.11
CA LYS A 255 10.40 3.72 32.96
C LYS A 255 11.24 4.78 32.25
N LYS A 256 12.54 4.85 32.55
CA LYS A 256 13.49 5.78 31.91
C LYS A 256 13.72 5.44 30.44
N LEU A 257 13.91 4.15 30.11
CA LEU A 257 14.07 3.68 28.72
C LEU A 257 12.80 3.95 27.89
N ARG A 258 11.62 3.67 28.45
CA ARG A 258 10.31 3.95 27.81
C ARG A 258 10.17 5.42 27.41
N ALA A 259 10.60 6.34 28.28
CA ALA A 259 10.52 7.78 28.06
C ALA A 259 11.66 8.35 27.18
N ASN A 260 12.78 7.64 27.02
CA ASN A 260 13.86 8.01 26.12
C ASN A 260 13.56 7.57 24.68
N GLU A 261 13.17 6.31 24.49
CA GLU A 261 12.78 5.73 23.18
C GLU A 261 11.73 6.61 22.47
N LEU A 262 10.71 7.09 23.19
CA LEU A 262 9.69 7.97 22.63
C LEU A 262 10.25 9.34 22.20
N LYS A 263 11.26 9.89 22.87
CA LYS A 263 11.91 11.15 22.46
C LYS A 263 12.78 10.96 21.22
N GLU A 264 13.49 9.86 21.14
CA GLU A 264 14.31 9.49 19.98
C GLU A 264 13.43 9.26 18.74
N ILE A 265 12.29 8.59 18.90
CA ILE A 265 11.27 8.42 17.86
C ILE A 265 10.59 9.75 17.46
N GLN A 266 10.39 10.67 18.41
CA GLN A 266 9.81 12.00 18.14
C GLN A 266 10.76 12.94 17.39
N GLY A 267 12.07 12.81 17.59
CA GLY A 267 13.08 13.72 17.07
C GLY A 267 12.94 15.17 17.56
N ASP A 268 13.64 16.09 16.89
CA ASP A 268 13.71 17.52 17.21
C ASP A 268 12.88 18.41 16.26
N GLY A 269 12.27 17.83 15.22
CA GLY A 269 11.58 18.55 14.14
C GLY A 269 12.51 19.24 13.12
N THR A 270 13.83 19.08 13.23
CA THR A 270 14.83 19.73 12.36
C THR A 270 15.53 18.71 11.45
N GLY A 271 16.45 19.20 10.60
CA GLY A 271 17.29 18.39 9.71
C GLY A 271 16.57 17.73 8.53
N GLU A 272 17.37 17.19 7.61
CA GLU A 272 16.95 16.28 6.55
C GLU A 272 17.05 14.83 7.08
N ARG A 273 15.98 14.05 6.90
CA ARG A 273 15.94 12.67 7.40
C ARG A 273 16.84 11.74 6.59
N LYS A 274 17.51 10.82 7.28
CA LYS A 274 18.47 9.85 6.70
C LYS A 274 17.93 8.42 6.76
N GLU A 275 18.48 7.50 5.96
CA GLU A 275 17.93 6.14 5.83
C GLU A 275 17.86 5.37 7.16
N TRP A 276 18.82 5.62 8.06
CA TRP A 276 18.87 5.03 9.41
C TRP A 276 17.98 5.74 10.45
N ASP A 277 17.44 6.92 10.14
CA ASP A 277 16.61 7.66 11.10
C ASP A 277 15.32 6.88 11.41
N ARG A 278 14.95 6.87 12.69
CA ARG A 278 13.70 6.30 13.21
C ARG A 278 12.67 7.38 13.59
N ILE A 279 12.82 8.57 13.03
CA ILE A 279 12.11 9.78 13.46
C ILE A 279 10.78 9.90 12.71
N TYR A 280 9.68 9.72 13.44
CA TYR A 280 8.32 9.92 12.94
C TYR A 280 7.91 11.35 13.24
N ASP A 281 7.64 12.16 12.22
CA ASP A 281 7.20 13.55 12.39
C ASP A 281 6.31 13.98 11.20
N TYR A 282 5.60 15.10 11.34
CA TYR A 282 4.56 15.55 10.43
C TYR A 282 5.03 16.66 9.48
N ASP A 283 4.58 16.61 8.23
CA ASP A 283 4.78 17.69 7.25
C ASP A 283 3.60 17.75 6.26
N VAL A 284 3.49 18.85 5.53
CA VAL A 284 2.44 19.12 4.53
C VAL A 284 2.80 18.52 3.17
N TYR A 285 1.83 18.31 2.30
CA TYR A 285 2.08 17.82 0.93
C TYR A 285 2.57 18.98 0.04
N ASN A 286 3.84 19.37 0.24
CA ASN A 286 4.61 20.28 -0.60
C ASN A 286 5.69 19.56 -1.44
N ASP A 287 5.77 18.22 -1.38
CA ASP A 287 6.63 17.39 -2.23
C ASP A 287 5.98 17.01 -3.58
N LEU A 288 4.67 17.22 -3.71
CA LEU A 288 3.90 16.90 -4.92
C LEU A 288 4.17 17.84 -6.12
N GLY A 289 4.72 19.04 -5.91
CA GLY A 289 5.01 20.02 -6.98
C GLY A 289 6.43 19.91 -7.56
N LYS A 290 6.76 20.80 -8.50
CA LYS A 290 8.13 21.25 -8.82
C LYS A 290 8.07 22.71 -9.33
N PRO A 291 9.16 23.51 -9.33
CA PRO A 291 9.11 24.92 -9.71
C PRO A 291 8.50 25.19 -11.10
N ASP A 292 8.86 24.40 -12.12
CA ASP A 292 8.38 24.58 -13.50
C ASP A 292 7.00 23.93 -13.76
N ASP A 293 6.45 23.20 -12.79
CA ASP A 293 5.11 22.61 -12.84
C ASP A 293 4.50 22.61 -11.42
N PRO A 294 4.11 23.80 -10.91
CA PRO A 294 3.75 23.99 -9.52
C PRO A 294 2.39 23.36 -9.17
N ARG A 295 2.24 22.93 -7.92
CA ARG A 295 0.97 22.45 -7.34
C ARG A 295 0.74 23.17 -6.01
N PRO A 296 -0.53 23.40 -5.60
CA PRO A 296 -0.81 23.97 -4.28
C PRO A 296 -0.31 23.03 -3.18
N THR A 297 0.32 23.59 -2.15
CA THR A 297 0.65 22.86 -0.92
C THR A 297 -0.64 22.43 -0.22
N LEU A 298 -0.81 21.13 0.02
CA LEU A 298 -1.98 20.61 0.73
C LEU A 298 -1.65 20.35 2.19
N GLY A 299 -2.43 20.95 3.08
CA GLY A 299 -2.23 20.96 4.53
C GLY A 299 -1.74 22.32 5.04
N GLY A 300 -2.19 22.71 6.24
CA GLY A 300 -1.71 23.91 6.92
C GLY A 300 -2.34 25.22 6.44
N SER A 301 -3.38 25.16 5.62
CA SER A 301 -4.13 26.33 5.16
C SER A 301 -5.64 26.08 5.18
N LYS A 302 -6.44 27.15 5.27
CA LYS A 302 -7.91 27.07 5.13
C LYS A 302 -8.36 26.84 3.68
N GLU A 303 -7.52 27.17 2.71
CA GLU A 303 -7.84 27.02 1.29
C GLU A 303 -7.60 25.57 0.82
N TYR A 304 -6.53 24.95 1.31
CA TYR A 304 -6.16 23.57 1.04
C TYR A 304 -5.86 22.82 2.36
N PRO A 305 -6.90 22.49 3.16
CA PRO A 305 -6.73 21.66 4.35
C PRO A 305 -6.42 20.22 3.94
N TYR A 306 -5.57 19.51 4.69
CA TYR A 306 -5.21 18.12 4.38
C TYR A 306 -4.67 17.35 5.59
N PRO A 307 -4.72 16.00 5.60
CA PRO A 307 -3.87 15.22 6.50
C PRO A 307 -2.39 15.56 6.33
N ARG A 308 -1.59 15.36 7.38
CA ARG A 308 -0.12 15.44 7.29
C ARG A 308 0.48 14.10 6.86
N ARG A 309 1.60 14.19 6.14
CA ARG A 309 2.44 13.05 5.74
C ARG A 309 3.69 12.97 6.60
N CYS A 310 4.49 11.91 6.42
CA CYS A 310 5.81 11.79 7.03
C CYS A 310 6.73 12.94 6.59
N ARG A 311 7.24 13.69 7.57
CA ARG A 311 8.27 14.70 7.37
C ARG A 311 9.52 14.05 6.79
N THR A 312 10.07 14.66 5.75
CA THR A 312 11.32 14.21 5.11
C THR A 312 12.43 15.24 5.23
N GLY A 313 12.10 16.54 5.29
CA GLY A 313 13.04 17.61 5.63
C GLY A 313 14.15 17.84 4.60
N ARG A 314 13.97 17.40 3.35
CA ARG A 314 14.86 17.78 2.24
C ARG A 314 14.76 19.29 2.05
N LYS A 315 15.75 19.86 1.37
CA LYS A 315 15.79 21.30 1.09
C LYS A 315 14.54 21.76 0.34
N LEU A 316 14.12 23.00 0.54
CA LEU A 316 13.10 23.63 -0.30
C LEU A 316 13.72 24.04 -1.65
N ASN A 317 12.88 24.13 -2.68
CA ASN A 317 13.24 24.71 -3.97
C ASN A 317 13.41 26.24 -3.85
N PRO A 318 13.92 26.94 -4.89
CA PRO A 318 14.06 28.40 -4.89
C PRO A 318 12.76 29.20 -4.68
N ASP A 319 11.60 28.56 -4.73
CA ASP A 319 10.29 29.17 -4.41
C ASP A 319 10.06 29.34 -2.88
N GLY A 320 10.91 28.75 -2.05
CA GLY A 320 10.81 28.77 -0.59
C GLY A 320 9.59 28.03 -0.03
N LYS A 321 8.96 27.12 -0.81
CA LYS A 321 7.69 26.47 -0.44
C LYS A 321 7.64 24.98 -0.79
N THR A 322 8.04 24.61 -2.00
CA THR A 322 7.99 23.23 -2.49
C THR A 322 9.23 22.48 -1.99
N GLU A 323 9.09 21.26 -1.45
CA GLU A 323 10.24 20.41 -1.08
C GLU A 323 10.92 19.87 -2.35
N THR A 324 12.26 19.75 -2.38
CA THR A 324 12.94 19.18 -3.54
C THR A 324 12.52 17.72 -3.77
N ARG A 325 12.44 17.31 -5.04
CA ARG A 325 12.25 15.91 -5.41
C ARG A 325 13.60 15.19 -5.53
N LEU A 326 13.59 13.90 -5.24
CA LEU A 326 14.75 13.03 -5.46
C LEU A 326 14.87 12.67 -6.94
N ALA A 327 16.11 12.61 -7.44
CA ALA A 327 16.43 12.19 -8.81
C ALA A 327 16.76 10.69 -8.87
N GLY A 328 16.50 10.07 -10.02
CA GLY A 328 16.77 8.65 -10.27
C GLY A 328 15.65 7.72 -9.77
N SER A 329 15.32 6.68 -10.55
CA SER A 329 14.11 5.90 -10.28
C SER A 329 14.15 5.02 -9.02
N LEU A 330 15.35 4.75 -8.47
CA LEU A 330 15.56 3.97 -7.24
C LEU A 330 15.52 4.79 -5.95
N ALA A 331 15.68 6.12 -6.00
CA ALA A 331 15.72 6.96 -4.81
C ALA A 331 14.31 7.14 -4.23
N ASN A 332 14.06 6.68 -3.00
CA ASN A 332 12.75 6.76 -2.34
C ASN A 332 12.70 7.93 -1.36
N ASN A 333 11.51 8.51 -1.18
CA ASN A 333 11.28 9.52 -0.15
C ASN A 333 11.46 8.87 1.23
N TYR A 334 12.04 9.61 2.19
CA TYR A 334 12.27 9.06 3.53
C TYR A 334 10.95 8.62 4.20
N ILE A 335 11.06 7.47 4.85
CA ILE A 335 10.20 6.98 5.92
C ILE A 335 11.10 6.29 6.97
N PRO A 336 10.69 6.19 8.24
CA PRO A 336 11.44 5.44 9.26
C PRO A 336 11.80 4.03 8.80
N ARG A 337 13.06 3.62 9.03
CA ARG A 337 13.66 2.41 8.41
C ARG A 337 12.81 1.14 8.53
N ASP A 338 12.11 0.99 9.65
CA ASP A 338 11.32 -0.18 10.02
C ASP A 338 9.95 -0.25 9.30
N GLU A 339 9.44 0.86 8.77
CA GLU A 339 8.19 0.94 8.00
C GLU A 339 8.38 0.58 6.51
N GLN A 340 9.63 0.46 6.04
CA GLN A 340 9.91 0.03 4.69
C GLN A 340 9.46 -1.41 4.44
N PHE A 341 8.93 -1.67 3.24
CA PHE A 341 8.62 -3.01 2.74
C PHE A 341 9.78 -4.00 2.96
N ASP A 342 9.43 -5.25 3.23
CA ASP A 342 10.34 -6.40 3.17
C ASP A 342 10.81 -6.71 1.73
N GLU A 343 11.83 -7.58 1.62
CA GLU A 343 12.43 -7.99 0.34
C GLU A 343 11.39 -8.58 -0.63
N VAL A 344 10.40 -9.33 -0.13
CA VAL A 344 9.36 -9.96 -0.97
C VAL A 344 8.48 -8.89 -1.60
N LYS A 345 7.90 -7.98 -0.80
CA LYS A 345 7.03 -6.91 -1.32
C LYS A 345 7.79 -5.89 -2.16
N LYS A 346 9.04 -5.56 -1.81
CA LYS A 346 9.93 -4.76 -2.68
C LYS A 346 10.14 -5.42 -4.04
N SER A 347 10.43 -6.71 -4.07
CA SER A 347 10.73 -7.42 -5.32
C SER A 347 9.50 -7.53 -6.24
N GLY A 348 8.32 -7.80 -5.67
CA GLY A 348 7.05 -7.76 -6.40
C GLY A 348 6.76 -6.38 -6.99
N PHE A 349 6.86 -5.31 -6.18
CA PHE A 349 6.63 -3.93 -6.64
C PHE A 349 7.65 -3.49 -7.70
N LEU A 350 8.91 -3.91 -7.60
CA LEU A 350 9.96 -3.62 -8.59
C LEU A 350 9.72 -4.37 -9.92
N GLY A 351 9.37 -5.66 -9.89
CA GLY A 351 9.01 -6.42 -11.09
C GLY A 351 7.80 -5.80 -11.81
N ASN A 352 6.79 -5.40 -11.04
CA ASN A 352 5.61 -4.68 -11.51
C ASN A 352 5.94 -3.29 -12.09
N SER A 353 6.84 -2.53 -11.46
CA SER A 353 7.33 -1.25 -12.00
C SER A 353 8.11 -1.43 -13.31
N LEU A 354 8.88 -2.51 -13.46
CA LEU A 354 9.56 -2.87 -14.70
C LEU A 354 8.57 -3.27 -15.81
N LYS A 355 7.50 -4.00 -15.47
CA LYS A 355 6.38 -4.29 -16.39
C LYS A 355 5.74 -2.97 -16.90
N GLY A 356 5.40 -2.06 -16.00
CA GLY A 356 4.86 -0.74 -16.34
C GLY A 356 5.79 0.11 -17.22
N LYS A 357 7.08 0.18 -16.89
CA LYS A 357 8.08 0.87 -17.73
C LYS A 357 8.22 0.23 -19.12
N LYS A 358 8.14 -1.10 -19.24
CA LYS A 358 8.12 -1.75 -20.56
C LYS A 358 6.84 -1.45 -21.34
N HIS A 359 5.66 -1.43 -20.70
CA HIS A 359 4.43 -0.99 -21.38
C HIS A 359 4.48 0.47 -21.82
N GLN A 360 5.05 1.38 -21.02
CA GLN A 360 5.29 2.78 -21.41
C GLN A 360 6.30 2.88 -22.57
N ASN A 361 7.42 2.16 -22.52
CA ASN A 361 8.43 2.21 -23.58
C ASN A 361 7.90 1.61 -24.90
N VAL A 362 7.19 0.48 -24.84
CA VAL A 362 6.52 -0.09 -26.03
C VAL A 362 5.44 0.85 -26.55
N ALA A 363 4.67 1.52 -25.69
CA ALA A 363 3.75 2.56 -26.13
C ALA A 363 4.46 3.75 -26.79
N SER A 364 5.63 4.19 -26.30
CA SER A 364 6.41 5.27 -26.91
C SER A 364 7.07 4.90 -28.25
N LEU A 365 7.27 3.60 -28.53
CA LEU A 365 7.71 3.11 -29.85
C LEU A 365 6.58 3.20 -30.89
N PHE A 366 5.32 3.23 -30.46
CA PHE A 366 4.16 3.52 -31.30
C PHE A 366 3.79 5.01 -31.15
N VAL A 367 4.41 5.87 -31.96
CA VAL A 367 4.40 7.35 -31.86
C VAL A 367 3.04 8.00 -32.21
N HIS A 368 1.92 7.31 -31.97
CA HIS A 368 0.57 7.79 -32.23
C HIS A 368 -0.35 7.53 -31.03
N GLU A 369 -0.98 8.60 -30.54
CA GLU A 369 -2.00 8.61 -29.48
C GLU A 369 -3.35 8.03 -29.96
N GLN A 370 -3.32 6.89 -30.65
CA GLN A 370 -4.52 6.32 -31.26
C GLN A 370 -5.55 5.86 -30.22
N ASP A 371 -6.81 6.11 -30.56
CA ASP A 371 -7.97 5.60 -29.85
C ASP A 371 -8.21 4.12 -30.21
N PHE A 372 -8.98 3.41 -29.39
CA PHE A 372 -9.45 2.08 -29.77
C PHE A 372 -10.58 2.18 -30.80
N GLU A 373 -10.57 1.26 -31.76
CA GLU A 373 -11.49 1.24 -32.91
C GLU A 373 -12.83 0.53 -32.63
N SER A 374 -12.84 -0.40 -31.67
CA SER A 374 -14.02 -1.16 -31.22
C SER A 374 -13.78 -1.74 -29.82
N PHE A 375 -14.84 -2.22 -29.14
CA PHE A 375 -14.69 -2.92 -27.86
C PHE A 375 -13.92 -4.23 -27.99
N ASP A 376 -13.93 -4.88 -29.16
CA ASP A 376 -13.12 -6.09 -29.39
C ASP A 376 -11.61 -5.75 -29.53
N HIS A 377 -11.23 -4.61 -30.12
CA HIS A 377 -9.83 -4.12 -30.07
C HIS A 377 -9.39 -3.79 -28.61
N VAL A 378 -10.29 -3.34 -27.73
CA VAL A 378 -9.98 -3.24 -26.28
C VAL A 378 -9.76 -4.63 -25.67
N ARG A 379 -10.52 -5.66 -26.10
CA ARG A 379 -10.42 -7.03 -25.57
C ARG A 379 -9.15 -7.77 -26.04
N GLU A 380 -8.53 -7.37 -27.15
CA GLU A 380 -7.26 -7.91 -27.62
C GLU A 380 -6.10 -7.72 -26.61
N LEU A 381 -6.21 -6.74 -25.70
CA LEU A 381 -5.24 -6.49 -24.63
C LEU A 381 -5.10 -7.66 -23.62
N TYR A 382 -6.08 -8.56 -23.54
CA TYR A 382 -6.12 -9.61 -22.52
C TYR A 382 -5.79 -11.00 -23.09
N VAL A 383 -5.30 -11.89 -22.22
CA VAL A 383 -5.17 -13.33 -22.52
C VAL A 383 -6.59 -13.94 -22.55
N PRO A 384 -6.94 -14.76 -23.56
CA PRO A 384 -8.22 -15.48 -23.57
C PRO A 384 -8.36 -16.43 -22.37
N VAL A 385 -9.58 -16.55 -21.84
CA VAL A 385 -9.86 -17.44 -20.69
C VAL A 385 -9.57 -18.88 -21.09
N GLY A 386 -8.64 -19.53 -20.38
CA GLY A 386 -8.17 -20.88 -20.69
C GLY A 386 -6.93 -20.96 -21.59
N GLU A 387 -6.43 -19.84 -22.13
CA GLU A 387 -5.09 -19.71 -22.74
C GLU A 387 -4.04 -19.13 -21.76
N GLU A 388 -4.42 -19.04 -20.49
CA GLU A 388 -3.56 -18.60 -19.38
C GLU A 388 -2.43 -19.61 -19.15
N SER A 389 -1.17 -19.13 -19.08
CA SER A 389 -0.05 -19.97 -18.63
C SER A 389 -0.34 -20.49 -17.22
N SER A 390 0.11 -21.71 -16.91
CA SER A 390 -0.40 -22.43 -15.74
C SER A 390 -0.25 -21.63 -14.45
N VAL A 391 -1.24 -21.74 -13.54
CA VAL A 391 -1.27 -20.94 -12.30
C VAL A 391 0.00 -21.20 -11.45
N GLU A 392 0.55 -22.40 -11.53
CA GLU A 392 1.82 -22.78 -10.91
C GLU A 392 3.03 -22.08 -11.55
N GLU A 393 3.06 -21.87 -12.87
CA GLU A 393 4.07 -21.03 -13.56
C GLU A 393 4.04 -19.59 -13.07
N VAL A 394 2.85 -18.98 -13.03
CA VAL A 394 2.67 -17.58 -12.59
C VAL A 394 3.10 -17.41 -11.14
N ILE A 395 2.71 -18.34 -10.26
CA ILE A 395 3.09 -18.32 -8.84
C ILE A 395 4.59 -18.57 -8.65
N ASN A 396 5.20 -19.54 -9.35
CA ASN A 396 6.64 -19.78 -9.26
C ASN A 396 7.46 -18.58 -9.75
N ASN A 397 7.01 -17.92 -10.82
CA ASN A 397 7.63 -16.70 -11.34
C ASN A 397 7.53 -15.52 -10.35
N GLN A 398 6.40 -15.36 -9.65
CA GLN A 398 6.27 -14.37 -8.57
C GLN A 398 7.14 -14.70 -7.34
N GLN A 399 7.44 -15.96 -7.09
CA GLN A 399 8.32 -16.39 -5.98
C GLN A 399 9.82 -16.32 -6.30
N GLN A 400 10.23 -16.08 -7.56
CA GLN A 400 11.64 -16.02 -7.98
C GLN A 400 11.93 -14.72 -8.77
N PRO A 401 12.21 -13.59 -8.08
CA PRO A 401 12.34 -12.27 -8.72
C PRO A 401 13.36 -12.20 -9.87
N PHE A 402 14.45 -12.95 -9.78
CA PHE A 402 15.45 -13.03 -10.84
C PHE A 402 14.96 -13.79 -12.07
N GLU A 403 14.14 -14.84 -11.94
CA GLU A 403 13.54 -15.49 -13.10
C GLU A 403 12.45 -14.63 -13.74
N LEU A 404 11.67 -13.86 -12.96
CA LEU A 404 10.73 -12.87 -13.53
C LEU A 404 11.47 -11.87 -14.44
N ILE A 405 12.58 -11.29 -13.97
CA ILE A 405 13.43 -10.38 -14.76
C ILE A 405 14.05 -11.11 -15.96
N ARG A 406 14.57 -12.33 -15.77
CA ARG A 406 15.22 -13.14 -16.82
C ARG A 406 14.23 -13.57 -17.91
N GLN A 407 12.98 -13.85 -17.56
CA GLN A 407 11.91 -14.14 -18.52
C GLN A 407 11.45 -12.86 -19.23
N PHE A 408 11.33 -11.72 -18.55
CA PHE A 408 11.11 -10.43 -19.20
C PHE A 408 12.27 -9.99 -20.12
N VAL A 409 13.46 -10.59 -20.03
CA VAL A 409 14.57 -10.42 -20.98
C VAL A 409 14.53 -11.49 -22.09
N LYS A 410 14.23 -12.75 -21.75
CA LYS A 410 14.08 -13.86 -22.72
C LYS A 410 12.86 -13.73 -23.63
N ALA A 411 11.79 -13.04 -23.21
CA ALA A 411 10.57 -12.78 -23.99
C ALA A 411 10.77 -11.80 -25.17
N SER A 412 11.99 -11.76 -25.73
CA SER A 412 12.38 -11.00 -26.91
C SER A 412 12.16 -11.81 -28.21
N GLY A 413 11.39 -12.91 -28.15
CA GLY A 413 11.02 -13.75 -29.30
C GLY A 413 9.73 -14.54 -29.05
N ASP A 414 8.96 -14.75 -30.12
CA ASP A 414 7.76 -15.58 -30.37
C ASP A 414 6.60 -15.68 -29.35
N ASN A 415 6.78 -15.46 -28.05
CA ASN A 415 5.68 -15.54 -27.07
C ASN A 415 4.79 -14.28 -27.12
N LYS A 416 3.82 -14.30 -28.05
CA LYS A 416 2.84 -13.23 -28.27
C LYS A 416 1.96 -12.90 -27.05
N ASN A 417 1.87 -13.78 -26.05
CA ASN A 417 1.06 -13.56 -24.85
C ASN A 417 1.82 -12.84 -23.73
N ALA A 418 3.15 -12.67 -23.81
CA ALA A 418 3.99 -12.09 -22.76
C ALA A 418 3.70 -10.60 -22.42
N PHE A 419 2.88 -9.91 -23.21
CA PHE A 419 2.51 -8.50 -23.03
C PHE A 419 1.01 -8.27 -22.86
N LYS A 420 0.22 -9.34 -22.70
CA LYS A 420 -1.23 -9.27 -22.43
C LYS A 420 -1.51 -9.25 -20.93
N TYR A 421 -2.64 -8.69 -20.54
CA TYR A 421 -3.10 -8.68 -19.14
C TYR A 421 -4.05 -9.87 -18.86
N PRO A 422 -4.26 -10.27 -17.59
CA PRO A 422 -5.28 -11.28 -17.23
C PRO A 422 -6.69 -10.80 -17.59
N MET A 423 -7.58 -11.68 -18.05
CA MET A 423 -8.95 -11.30 -18.39
C MET A 423 -9.72 -10.81 -17.13
N PRO A 424 -10.27 -9.59 -17.10
CA PRO A 424 -11.06 -9.13 -15.96
C PRO A 424 -12.30 -10.02 -15.77
N ARG A 425 -12.48 -10.60 -14.56
CA ARG A 425 -13.59 -11.52 -14.22
C ARG A 425 -14.97 -10.97 -14.59
N LEU A 426 -15.13 -9.64 -14.64
CA LEU A 426 -16.31 -8.90 -15.12
C LEU A 426 -16.77 -9.32 -16.53
N ILE A 427 -15.85 -9.47 -17.48
CA ILE A 427 -16.14 -9.78 -18.89
C ILE A 427 -15.87 -11.24 -19.25
N ALA A 428 -15.29 -12.02 -18.33
CA ALA A 428 -14.91 -13.42 -18.55
C ALA A 428 -16.09 -14.38 -18.75
N VAL A 429 -17.27 -14.10 -18.17
CA VAL A 429 -18.48 -14.93 -18.29
C VAL A 429 -19.44 -14.41 -19.36
N ASN A 430 -19.57 -13.08 -19.47
CA ASN A 430 -20.36 -12.42 -20.51
C ASN A 430 -19.68 -11.09 -20.87
N LYS A 431 -19.15 -11.01 -22.10
CA LYS A 431 -18.29 -9.90 -22.53
C LYS A 431 -19.01 -8.54 -22.59
N ASP A 432 -20.35 -8.53 -22.60
CA ASP A 432 -21.19 -7.34 -22.82
C ASP A 432 -22.13 -7.04 -21.64
N ALA A 433 -22.18 -7.89 -20.60
CA ALA A 433 -23.05 -7.72 -19.42
C ALA A 433 -22.81 -6.42 -18.64
N TRP A 434 -21.60 -5.85 -18.75
CA TRP A 434 -21.23 -4.56 -18.16
C TRP A 434 -22.06 -3.37 -18.69
N THR A 435 -22.58 -3.46 -19.92
CA THR A 435 -23.41 -2.40 -20.53
C THR A 435 -24.79 -2.27 -19.87
N GLN A 436 -25.24 -3.30 -19.16
CA GLN A 436 -26.61 -3.36 -18.63
C GLN A 436 -26.81 -2.37 -17.48
N ASP A 437 -27.91 -1.62 -17.55
CA ASP A 437 -28.34 -0.66 -16.52
C ASP A 437 -28.46 -1.28 -15.11
N THR A 438 -28.82 -2.56 -15.04
CA THR A 438 -28.85 -3.37 -13.82
C THR A 438 -27.46 -3.58 -13.22
N GLU A 439 -26.43 -3.73 -14.05
CA GLU A 439 -25.03 -3.89 -13.61
C GLU A 439 -24.41 -2.55 -13.22
N PHE A 440 -24.67 -1.49 -14.00
CA PHE A 440 -24.30 -0.11 -13.65
C PHE A 440 -24.85 0.28 -12.26
N ALA A 441 -26.15 0.06 -12.01
CA ALA A 441 -26.75 0.36 -10.70
C ALA A 441 -26.28 -0.58 -9.57
N ARG A 442 -25.99 -1.86 -9.87
CA ARG A 442 -25.44 -2.80 -8.89
C ARG A 442 -24.02 -2.43 -8.45
N GLN A 443 -23.19 -1.91 -9.35
CA GLN A 443 -21.83 -1.47 -9.02
C GLN A 443 -21.81 -0.33 -7.97
N VAL A 444 -22.89 0.44 -7.83
CA VAL A 444 -23.01 1.45 -6.76
C VAL A 444 -23.23 0.82 -5.36
N LEU A 445 -23.63 -0.45 -5.28
CA LEU A 445 -23.79 -1.21 -4.02
C LEU A 445 -22.68 -2.24 -3.77
N ALA A 446 -22.03 -2.71 -4.84
CA ALA A 446 -21.14 -3.89 -4.81
C ALA A 446 -19.98 -3.85 -5.84
N GLY A 447 -19.73 -2.68 -6.44
CA GLY A 447 -18.58 -2.39 -7.30
C GLY A 447 -17.32 -2.02 -6.50
N MET A 448 -16.38 -1.29 -7.13
CA MET A 448 -15.17 -0.79 -6.44
C MET A 448 -15.38 0.50 -5.63
N ASN A 449 -16.50 1.20 -5.80
CA ASN A 449 -16.83 2.42 -5.05
C ASN A 449 -18.19 2.35 -4.34
N PRO A 450 -18.48 1.31 -3.52
CA PRO A 450 -19.82 1.04 -2.99
C PRO A 450 -20.22 1.98 -1.82
N LEU A 451 -19.63 3.18 -1.74
CA LEU A 451 -19.61 4.03 -0.55
C LEU A 451 -20.47 5.30 -0.64
N LEU A 452 -20.92 5.69 -1.83
CA LEU A 452 -21.31 7.10 -2.09
C LEU A 452 -22.77 7.33 -2.43
N ILE A 453 -23.56 6.25 -2.57
CA ILE A 453 -25.01 6.32 -2.73
C ILE A 453 -25.68 6.79 -1.43
N GLU A 454 -26.63 7.69 -1.56
CA GLU A 454 -27.45 8.21 -0.45
C GLU A 454 -28.94 7.99 -0.74
N THR A 455 -29.77 7.88 0.29
CA THR A 455 -31.23 7.94 0.13
C THR A 455 -31.62 9.37 -0.27
N LEU A 456 -32.46 9.53 -1.31
CA LEU A 456 -32.95 10.85 -1.71
C LEU A 456 -33.83 11.44 -0.59
N LYS A 457 -33.48 12.64 -0.13
CA LYS A 457 -34.05 13.26 1.08
C LYS A 457 -35.35 14.03 0.79
N GLU A 458 -35.49 14.59 -0.41
CA GLU A 458 -36.60 15.45 -0.81
C GLU A 458 -36.70 15.59 -2.34
N PHE A 459 -37.86 16.01 -2.83
CA PHE A 459 -38.09 16.42 -4.23
C PHE A 459 -39.21 17.48 -4.27
N PRO A 460 -39.18 18.50 -5.15
CA PRO A 460 -38.10 18.84 -6.09
C PRO A 460 -36.79 19.19 -5.40
N LEU A 461 -35.68 19.12 -6.16
CA LEU A 461 -34.35 19.38 -5.63
C LEU A 461 -34.21 20.87 -5.22
N LYS A 462 -33.53 21.15 -4.09
CA LYS A 462 -33.25 22.53 -3.65
C LYS A 462 -32.22 23.25 -4.53
N ARG A 463 -31.34 22.52 -5.21
CA ARG A 463 -30.41 23.07 -6.20
C ARG A 463 -31.12 23.24 -7.57
N PRO A 464 -30.68 24.17 -8.43
CA PRO A 464 -31.13 24.21 -9.81
C PRO A 464 -30.93 22.86 -10.50
N SER A 465 -31.93 22.43 -11.26
CA SER A 465 -32.00 21.15 -11.96
C SER A 465 -33.08 21.23 -13.06
N ALA A 466 -32.97 20.41 -14.09
CA ALA A 466 -33.98 20.16 -15.11
C ALA A 466 -34.78 18.86 -14.88
N VAL A 467 -34.53 18.13 -13.78
CA VAL A 467 -35.28 16.91 -13.43
C VAL A 467 -36.60 17.29 -12.77
N THR A 468 -37.71 16.85 -13.37
CA THR A 468 -39.08 17.11 -12.90
C THR A 468 -39.82 15.82 -12.53
N ALA A 469 -41.00 15.92 -11.90
CA ALA A 469 -41.77 14.75 -11.49
C ALA A 469 -42.25 13.92 -12.72
N GLU A 470 -42.69 14.62 -13.76
CA GLU A 470 -43.21 14.06 -15.02
C GLU A 470 -42.17 13.21 -15.77
N ILE A 471 -40.88 13.52 -15.56
CA ILE A 471 -39.75 12.78 -16.13
C ILE A 471 -39.51 11.44 -15.39
N VAL A 472 -39.70 11.42 -14.07
CA VAL A 472 -39.26 10.29 -13.22
C VAL A 472 -40.40 9.37 -12.78
N GLU A 473 -41.60 9.90 -12.49
CA GLU A 473 -42.76 9.11 -12.04
C GLU A 473 -43.15 7.94 -12.97
N PRO A 474 -43.08 8.05 -14.32
CA PRO A 474 -43.32 6.93 -15.24
C PRO A 474 -42.40 5.71 -15.04
N GLN A 475 -41.38 5.80 -14.18
CA GLN A 475 -40.40 4.75 -13.94
C GLN A 475 -40.49 4.12 -12.54
N LEU A 476 -41.39 4.59 -11.67
CA LEU A 476 -41.45 4.24 -10.24
C LEU A 476 -42.42 3.07 -9.91
N GLU A 477 -42.56 2.09 -10.82
CA GLU A 477 -43.51 0.97 -10.70
C GLU A 477 -44.99 1.39 -10.45
N GLY A 478 -45.38 2.60 -10.85
CA GLY A 478 -46.72 3.15 -10.63
C GLY A 478 -46.91 3.89 -9.29
N LEU A 479 -45.84 4.11 -8.52
CA LEU A 479 -45.84 4.99 -7.37
C LEU A 479 -45.72 6.46 -7.78
N THR A 480 -46.38 7.35 -7.04
CA THR A 480 -46.02 8.78 -7.06
C THR A 480 -44.64 8.99 -6.42
N ILE A 481 -43.97 10.08 -6.74
CA ILE A 481 -42.64 10.40 -6.21
C ILE A 481 -42.68 10.63 -4.68
N GLY A 482 -43.79 11.19 -4.16
CA GLY A 482 -44.02 11.35 -2.72
C GLY A 482 -44.12 10.01 -1.99
N GLU A 483 -44.81 9.02 -2.58
CA GLU A 483 -44.83 7.66 -2.05
C GLU A 483 -43.47 6.97 -2.15
N ALA A 484 -42.74 7.16 -3.26
CA ALA A 484 -41.43 6.56 -3.43
C ALA A 484 -40.41 7.12 -2.42
N LEU A 485 -40.47 8.42 -2.10
CA LEU A 485 -39.73 9.03 -0.99
C LEU A 485 -40.16 8.44 0.36
N ALA A 486 -41.46 8.41 0.66
CA ALA A 486 -41.98 7.89 1.94
C ALA A 486 -41.65 6.42 2.17
N LYS A 487 -41.64 5.61 1.10
CA LYS A 487 -41.26 4.18 1.09
C LYS A 487 -39.73 3.97 1.01
N LYS A 488 -38.92 5.05 1.03
CA LYS A 488 -37.46 5.06 0.88
C LYS A 488 -36.95 4.26 -0.33
N ARG A 489 -37.58 4.45 -1.49
CA ARG A 489 -37.24 3.77 -2.75
C ARG A 489 -36.43 4.62 -3.73
N LEU A 490 -36.12 5.87 -3.40
CA LEU A 490 -35.31 6.76 -4.25
C LEU A 490 -33.93 6.98 -3.65
N PHE A 491 -32.90 6.82 -4.49
CA PHE A 491 -31.50 6.89 -4.11
C PHE A 491 -30.70 7.69 -5.13
N VAL A 492 -29.63 8.34 -4.68
CA VAL A 492 -28.85 9.27 -5.49
C VAL A 492 -27.36 8.95 -5.42
N LEU A 493 -26.68 9.01 -6.56
CA LEU A 493 -25.23 9.16 -6.65
C LEU A 493 -24.96 10.59 -7.14
N ASP A 494 -24.48 11.44 -6.22
CA ASP A 494 -24.31 12.88 -6.46
C ASP A 494 -22.84 13.24 -6.65
N TYR A 495 -22.49 13.73 -7.84
CA TYR A 495 -21.21 14.37 -8.13
C TYR A 495 -21.38 15.84 -8.56
N HIS A 496 -22.62 16.37 -8.55
CA HIS A 496 -22.95 17.73 -8.98
C HIS A 496 -22.23 18.76 -8.09
N ASP A 497 -22.63 18.84 -6.81
CA ASP A 497 -22.07 19.80 -5.87
C ASP A 497 -20.60 19.47 -5.53
N ARG A 498 -20.17 18.22 -5.76
CA ARG A 498 -18.81 17.73 -5.50
C ARG A 498 -17.81 18.15 -6.59
N LEU A 499 -18.24 18.34 -7.84
CA LEU A 499 -17.36 18.62 -8.99
C LEU A 499 -17.68 19.89 -9.79
N LEU A 500 -18.88 20.48 -9.71
CA LEU A 500 -19.30 21.59 -10.59
C LEU A 500 -18.31 22.78 -10.61
N GLY A 501 -17.74 23.14 -9.45
CA GLY A 501 -16.74 24.21 -9.33
C GLY A 501 -15.38 23.92 -10.01
N TYR A 502 -15.14 22.68 -10.46
CA TYR A 502 -13.95 22.26 -11.19
C TYR A 502 -14.19 22.06 -12.68
N ILE A 503 -15.43 21.85 -13.14
CA ILE A 503 -15.73 21.44 -14.52
C ILE A 503 -15.20 22.44 -15.56
N GLN A 504 -15.34 23.75 -15.34
CA GLN A 504 -14.78 24.74 -16.29
C GLN A 504 -13.26 24.59 -16.41
N ARG A 505 -12.55 24.58 -15.27
CA ARG A 505 -11.08 24.44 -15.20
C ARG A 505 -10.58 23.15 -15.84
N ILE A 506 -11.35 22.05 -15.73
CA ILE A 506 -11.07 20.77 -16.37
C ILE A 506 -11.27 20.87 -17.89
N ASN A 507 -12.40 21.44 -18.34
CA ASN A 507 -12.73 21.55 -19.76
C ASN A 507 -11.80 22.54 -20.49
N ASP A 508 -11.26 23.54 -19.79
CA ASP A 508 -10.24 24.47 -20.30
C ASP A 508 -8.90 23.78 -20.65
N LEU A 509 -8.64 22.57 -20.12
CA LEU A 509 -7.44 21.78 -20.45
C LEU A 509 -7.44 21.25 -21.89
N LYS A 510 -8.62 21.12 -22.51
CA LYS A 510 -8.89 20.51 -23.83
C LYS A 510 -8.53 19.02 -23.98
N THR A 511 -7.53 18.52 -23.25
CA THR A 511 -7.14 17.10 -23.17
C THR A 511 -8.04 16.26 -22.26
N SER A 512 -9.00 16.88 -21.58
CA SER A 512 -10.13 16.22 -20.92
C SER A 512 -11.37 17.09 -21.04
N GLN A 513 -12.55 16.47 -20.99
CA GLN A 513 -13.87 17.13 -20.97
C GLN A 513 -14.79 16.36 -20.02
N ALA A 514 -15.60 17.08 -19.26
CA ALA A 514 -16.45 16.53 -18.22
C ALA A 514 -17.74 17.34 -18.04
N TYR A 515 -18.70 16.68 -17.40
CA TYR A 515 -19.83 17.28 -16.71
C TYR A 515 -19.73 16.95 -15.22
N ALA A 516 -20.41 17.72 -14.37
CA ALA A 516 -20.71 17.29 -13.01
C ALA A 516 -22.04 16.53 -13.04
N SER A 517 -22.03 15.26 -12.64
CA SER A 517 -23.15 14.35 -12.86
C SER A 517 -23.99 14.11 -11.60
N TRP A 518 -25.27 13.81 -11.81
CA TRP A 518 -26.22 13.46 -10.75
C TRP A 518 -27.10 12.32 -11.24
N THR A 519 -27.08 11.18 -10.56
CA THR A 519 -27.80 9.97 -11.00
C THR A 519 -28.87 9.56 -9.99
N LEU A 520 -30.10 9.41 -10.46
CA LEU A 520 -31.23 8.93 -9.68
C LEU A 520 -31.47 7.45 -9.95
N PHE A 521 -31.61 6.69 -8.88
CA PHE A 521 -31.95 5.27 -8.87
C PHE A 521 -33.26 5.04 -8.13
N TYR A 522 -34.04 4.07 -8.60
CA TYR A 522 -35.23 3.57 -7.93
C TYR A 522 -35.01 2.12 -7.48
N LEU A 523 -35.36 1.82 -6.23
CA LEU A 523 -35.36 0.48 -5.67
C LEU A 523 -36.66 -0.23 -6.04
N THR A 524 -36.54 -1.22 -6.92
CA THR A 524 -37.65 -2.05 -7.39
C THR A 524 -38.30 -2.83 -6.25
N LYS A 525 -39.54 -3.27 -6.45
CA LYS A 525 -40.20 -4.28 -5.58
C LYS A 525 -39.37 -5.58 -5.43
N ASP A 526 -38.49 -5.83 -6.39
CA ASP A 526 -37.62 -7.00 -6.46
C ASP A 526 -36.34 -6.87 -5.62
N GLY A 527 -36.05 -5.71 -5.03
CA GLY A 527 -34.89 -5.47 -4.15
C GLY A 527 -33.60 -5.06 -4.87
N THR A 528 -33.67 -4.83 -6.18
CA THR A 528 -32.55 -4.33 -7.01
C THR A 528 -32.75 -2.86 -7.36
N LEU A 529 -31.64 -2.12 -7.56
CA LEU A 529 -31.69 -0.76 -8.08
C LEU A 529 -31.86 -0.76 -9.61
N LYS A 530 -32.70 0.14 -10.11
CA LYS A 530 -32.80 0.55 -11.52
C LYS A 530 -32.31 2.00 -11.63
N PRO A 531 -31.40 2.36 -12.56
CA PRO A 531 -31.15 3.75 -12.88
C PRO A 531 -32.36 4.33 -13.64
N ILE A 532 -32.77 5.55 -13.34
CA ILE A 532 -33.96 6.16 -13.97
C ILE A 532 -33.71 7.54 -14.57
N CYS A 533 -32.66 8.25 -14.14
CA CYS A 533 -32.30 9.55 -14.67
C CYS A 533 -30.82 9.84 -14.42
N ILE A 534 -30.12 10.37 -15.43
CA ILE A 534 -28.81 11.01 -15.29
C ILE A 534 -28.99 12.46 -15.70
N GLU A 535 -28.71 13.39 -14.78
CA GLU A 535 -28.54 14.80 -15.10
C GLU A 535 -27.04 15.12 -15.19
N LEU A 536 -26.64 15.76 -16.29
CA LEU A 536 -25.28 16.25 -16.51
C LEU A 536 -25.29 17.78 -16.53
N ALA A 537 -24.50 18.40 -15.66
CA ALA A 537 -24.39 19.85 -15.54
C ALA A 537 -23.07 20.39 -16.09
N LEU A 538 -23.15 21.53 -16.79
CA LEU A 538 -22.01 22.40 -17.08
C LEU A 538 -22.17 23.72 -16.31
N PRO A 539 -21.07 24.33 -15.82
CA PRO A 539 -21.12 25.65 -15.21
C PRO A 539 -21.50 26.71 -16.25
N GLY A 540 -22.16 27.78 -15.80
CA GLY A 540 -22.50 28.89 -16.67
C GLY A 540 -21.27 29.73 -17.01
N LYS A 541 -21.14 30.10 -18.30
CA LYS A 541 -20.08 31.01 -18.77
C LYS A 541 -20.11 32.31 -17.98
N ASP A 542 -18.93 32.83 -17.63
CA ASP A 542 -18.72 34.12 -17.00
C ASP A 542 -19.54 34.35 -15.71
N GLY A 543 -19.83 33.28 -14.95
CA GLY A 543 -20.63 33.31 -13.73
C GLY A 543 -22.14 33.25 -13.95
N GLY A 544 -22.59 32.93 -15.17
CA GLY A 544 -23.99 32.68 -15.50
C GLY A 544 -24.58 31.44 -14.82
N LYS A 545 -25.87 31.18 -15.08
CA LYS A 545 -26.55 29.98 -14.58
C LYS A 545 -25.95 28.71 -15.21
N PRO A 546 -25.76 27.61 -14.46
CA PRO A 546 -25.44 26.30 -15.02
C PRO A 546 -26.46 25.84 -16.05
N THR A 547 -26.00 25.05 -17.02
CA THR A 547 -26.86 24.35 -17.99
C THR A 547 -26.94 22.87 -17.66
N PHE A 548 -28.09 22.26 -17.93
CA PHE A 548 -28.40 20.88 -17.57
C PHE A 548 -28.89 20.11 -18.79
N ARG A 549 -28.38 18.89 -19.01
CA ARG A 549 -28.96 17.91 -19.93
C ARG A 549 -29.40 16.69 -19.13
N VAL A 550 -30.62 16.22 -19.39
CA VAL A 550 -31.24 15.08 -18.70
C VAL A 550 -31.33 13.91 -19.68
N PHE A 551 -30.73 12.79 -19.30
CA PHE A 551 -30.71 11.54 -20.04
C PHE A 551 -31.50 10.49 -19.28
N LEU A 552 -32.23 9.65 -20.01
CA LEU A 552 -33.12 8.61 -19.47
C LEU A 552 -32.77 7.27 -20.11
N PRO A 553 -32.94 6.14 -19.40
CA PRO A 553 -32.82 4.83 -20.02
C PRO A 553 -33.89 4.63 -21.10
N SER A 554 -33.56 3.88 -22.14
CA SER A 554 -34.50 3.57 -23.23
C SER A 554 -35.82 2.98 -22.69
N ARG A 555 -36.93 3.49 -23.23
CA ARG A 555 -38.28 2.94 -22.97
C ARG A 555 -38.61 1.76 -23.89
N GLU A 556 -37.89 1.63 -24.99
CA GLU A 556 -38.02 0.51 -25.90
C GLU A 556 -37.17 -0.67 -25.43
N LYS A 557 -37.78 -1.86 -25.38
CA LYS A 557 -37.06 -3.08 -25.01
C LYS A 557 -36.08 -3.44 -26.13
N ASP A 558 -34.86 -3.78 -25.74
CA ASP A 558 -33.76 -4.21 -26.60
C ASP A 558 -33.18 -3.13 -27.56
N THR A 559 -33.74 -1.91 -27.60
CA THR A 559 -33.14 -0.74 -28.29
C THR A 559 -32.08 -0.06 -27.40
N LYS A 560 -30.85 0.10 -27.92
CA LYS A 560 -29.73 0.74 -27.20
C LYS A 560 -29.59 2.23 -27.57
N ASP A 561 -29.96 3.12 -26.64
CA ASP A 561 -29.65 4.55 -26.74
C ASP A 561 -28.18 4.80 -26.35
N TRP A 562 -27.39 5.33 -27.29
CA TRP A 562 -25.99 5.65 -27.05
C TRP A 562 -25.76 7.00 -26.37
N ALA A 563 -26.72 7.93 -26.39
CA ALA A 563 -26.63 9.15 -25.57
C ALA A 563 -26.69 8.79 -24.08
N TRP A 564 -27.57 7.85 -23.71
CA TRP A 564 -27.60 7.23 -22.37
C TRP A 564 -26.29 6.50 -22.00
N GLU A 565 -25.67 5.75 -22.93
CA GLU A 565 -24.36 5.14 -22.66
C GLU A 565 -23.25 6.16 -22.41
N LEU A 566 -23.16 7.23 -23.21
CA LEU A 566 -22.20 8.30 -22.99
C LEU A 566 -22.47 9.04 -21.66
N ALA A 567 -23.74 9.16 -21.27
CA ALA A 567 -24.13 9.72 -19.97
C ALA A 567 -23.68 8.82 -18.80
N LYS A 568 -23.90 7.49 -18.88
CA LYS A 568 -23.33 6.52 -17.93
C LYS A 568 -21.81 6.63 -17.86
N ALA A 569 -21.13 6.74 -19.00
CA ALA A 569 -19.67 6.89 -19.05
C ALA A 569 -19.15 8.18 -18.37
N HIS A 570 -19.88 9.30 -18.47
CA HIS A 570 -19.54 10.50 -17.70
C HIS A 570 -19.78 10.34 -16.18
N VAL A 571 -20.85 9.64 -15.76
CA VAL A 571 -21.06 9.30 -14.34
C VAL A 571 -19.92 8.42 -13.83
N LEU A 572 -19.50 7.41 -14.60
CA LEU A 572 -18.39 6.52 -14.26
C LEU A 572 -17.05 7.26 -14.24
N SER A 573 -16.83 8.23 -15.13
CA SER A 573 -15.65 9.13 -15.13
C SER A 573 -15.59 10.05 -13.90
N ASN A 574 -16.74 10.55 -13.44
CA ASN A 574 -16.85 11.23 -12.15
C ASN A 574 -16.57 10.25 -10.99
N ASP A 575 -17.15 9.05 -11.04
CA ASP A 575 -17.01 8.00 -10.03
C ASP A 575 -15.57 7.49 -9.90
N ALA A 576 -14.84 7.34 -11.00
CA ALA A 576 -13.46 6.85 -11.03
C ALA A 576 -12.49 7.88 -10.43
N ALA A 577 -12.66 9.15 -10.80
CA ALA A 577 -11.88 10.24 -10.23
C ALA A 577 -12.15 10.37 -8.72
N PHE A 578 -13.42 10.33 -8.30
CA PHE A 578 -13.78 10.46 -6.89
C PHE A 578 -13.41 9.22 -6.07
N HIS A 579 -13.54 8.02 -6.65
CA HIS A 579 -13.04 6.77 -6.08
C HIS A 579 -11.55 6.91 -5.77
N GLN A 580 -10.73 7.20 -6.78
CA GLN A 580 -9.29 7.06 -6.65
C GLN A 580 -8.67 8.10 -5.71
N VAL A 581 -9.07 9.38 -5.79
CA VAL A 581 -8.47 10.44 -4.96
C VAL A 581 -9.25 10.76 -3.69
N ILE A 582 -10.48 10.24 -3.49
CA ILE A 582 -11.25 10.41 -2.26
C ILE A 582 -11.60 9.09 -1.56
N SER A 583 -12.42 8.21 -2.15
CA SER A 583 -12.87 6.98 -1.46
C SER A 583 -11.73 6.04 -1.08
N HIS A 584 -10.73 6.00 -1.95
CA HIS A 584 -9.48 5.28 -1.81
C HIS A 584 -8.43 6.19 -1.14
N TRP A 585 -7.64 6.96 -1.91
CA TRP A 585 -6.48 7.70 -1.39
C TRP A 585 -6.75 8.57 -0.15
N LEU A 586 -7.74 9.47 -0.19
CA LEU A 586 -7.97 10.36 0.97
C LEU A 586 -8.48 9.60 2.18
N ARG A 587 -9.52 8.79 2.03
CA ARG A 587 -10.20 8.12 3.15
C ARG A 587 -9.38 6.98 3.75
N THR A 588 -8.42 6.39 3.03
CA THR A 588 -7.51 5.35 3.56
C THR A 588 -6.07 5.87 3.68
N HIS A 589 -5.31 5.92 2.58
CA HIS A 589 -3.87 6.22 2.56
C HIS A 589 -3.51 7.48 3.37
N ALA A 590 -4.04 8.64 2.95
CA ALA A 590 -3.70 9.91 3.55
C ALA A 590 -4.33 10.10 4.95
N ALA A 591 -5.50 9.51 5.22
CA ALA A 591 -6.13 9.59 6.53
C ALA A 591 -5.53 8.64 7.57
N ILE A 592 -4.83 7.56 7.18
CA ILE A 592 -4.20 6.63 8.11
C ILE A 592 -2.77 7.06 8.49
N GLU A 593 -1.96 7.59 7.55
CA GLU A 593 -0.56 8.03 7.81
C GLU A 593 -0.39 8.90 9.08
N PRO A 594 -1.25 9.91 9.38
CA PRO A 594 -1.24 10.65 10.64
C PRO A 594 -1.32 9.79 11.91
N PHE A 595 -2.14 8.73 11.92
CA PHE A 595 -2.30 7.86 13.10
C PHE A 595 -1.10 6.92 13.28
N ILE A 596 -0.39 6.55 12.20
CA ILE A 596 0.87 5.79 12.27
C ILE A 596 1.94 6.65 12.96
N ILE A 597 2.08 7.89 12.49
CA ILE A 597 3.03 8.87 13.01
C ILE A 597 2.71 9.15 14.49
N ALA A 598 1.45 9.44 14.83
CA ALA A 598 1.04 9.67 16.22
C ALA A 598 1.29 8.46 17.13
N THR A 599 0.98 7.24 16.65
CA THR A 599 1.14 6.00 17.44
C THR A 599 2.60 5.77 17.81
N ASN A 600 3.51 5.79 16.83
CA ASN A 600 4.93 5.62 17.09
C ASN A 600 5.47 6.75 17.99
N ARG A 601 5.09 8.01 17.74
CA ARG A 601 5.56 9.17 18.51
C ARG A 601 5.13 9.19 19.98
N GLN A 602 3.95 8.66 20.32
CA GLN A 602 3.31 8.93 21.62
C GLN A 602 2.98 7.68 22.44
N LEU A 603 2.90 6.50 21.81
CA LEU A 603 2.63 5.24 22.51
C LEU A 603 3.87 4.36 22.43
N SER A 604 4.40 3.92 23.58
CA SER A 604 5.51 2.95 23.58
C SER A 604 5.12 1.65 22.87
N ILE A 605 6.08 0.91 22.30
CA ILE A 605 5.83 -0.43 21.73
C ILE A 605 5.28 -1.45 22.75
N MET A 606 5.46 -1.19 24.05
CA MET A 606 4.82 -1.92 25.16
C MET A 606 3.35 -1.50 25.41
N HIS A 607 2.89 -0.37 24.88
CA HIS A 607 1.55 0.16 25.15
C HIS A 607 0.47 -0.74 24.52
N PRO A 608 -0.61 -1.09 25.24
CA PRO A 608 -1.62 -2.00 24.71
C PRO A 608 -2.33 -1.43 23.47
N VAL A 609 -2.49 -0.11 23.34
CA VAL A 609 -3.11 0.50 22.15
C VAL A 609 -2.17 0.51 20.95
N HIS A 610 -0.86 0.73 21.16
CA HIS A 610 0.14 0.53 20.11
C HIS A 610 0.10 -0.91 19.58
N LYS A 611 0.12 -1.92 20.46
CA LYS A 611 0.10 -3.33 20.03
C LYS A 611 -1.24 -3.74 19.39
N ALA A 612 -2.35 -3.10 19.76
CA ALA A 612 -3.62 -3.26 19.06
C ALA A 612 -3.54 -2.72 17.62
N LEU A 613 -2.99 -1.52 17.42
CA LEU A 613 -3.01 -0.82 16.14
C LEU A 613 -1.90 -1.21 15.15
N VAL A 614 -0.71 -1.60 15.60
CA VAL A 614 0.49 -1.72 14.74
C VAL A 614 0.33 -2.62 13.50
N SER A 615 -0.43 -3.72 13.57
CA SER A 615 -0.69 -4.55 12.37
C SER A 615 -1.49 -3.82 11.30
N HIS A 616 -2.31 -2.84 11.70
CA HIS A 616 -3.13 -2.03 10.82
C HIS A 616 -2.36 -0.87 10.16
N TYR A 617 -1.06 -0.73 10.45
CA TYR A 617 -0.19 0.30 9.87
C TYR A 617 0.92 -0.25 8.97
N LYS A 618 1.25 -1.55 9.10
CA LYS A 618 2.29 -2.23 8.33
C LYS A 618 2.22 -1.81 6.85
N ASN A 619 3.36 -1.36 6.33
CA ASN A 619 3.59 -0.94 4.93
C ASN A 619 2.94 0.38 4.48
N THR A 620 2.01 0.98 5.24
CA THR A 620 1.22 2.11 4.74
C THR A 620 2.07 3.36 4.46
N MET A 621 3.12 3.62 5.26
CA MET A 621 4.03 4.74 4.98
C MET A 621 4.85 4.54 3.70
N ASP A 622 5.24 3.30 3.35
CA ASP A 622 6.08 3.04 2.17
C ASP A 622 5.26 3.09 0.86
N ILE A 623 4.04 2.55 0.84
CA ILE A 623 3.15 2.74 -0.32
C ILE A 623 2.76 4.21 -0.50
N ASN A 624 2.57 4.96 0.60
CA ASN A 624 2.30 6.39 0.53
C ASN A 624 3.49 7.20 0.00
N GLN A 625 4.73 6.91 0.44
CA GLN A 625 5.90 7.64 -0.06
C GLN A 625 6.15 7.36 -1.55
N ALA A 626 5.91 6.12 -2.00
CA ALA A 626 5.95 5.73 -3.41
C ALA A 626 4.85 6.43 -4.22
N ALA A 627 3.63 6.55 -3.67
CA ALA A 627 2.54 7.28 -4.29
C ALA A 627 2.85 8.79 -4.45
N ARG A 628 3.42 9.44 -3.43
CA ARG A 628 3.91 10.84 -3.52
C ARG A 628 5.05 11.02 -4.54
N LYS A 629 5.78 9.96 -4.88
CA LYS A 629 6.89 9.96 -5.85
C LYS A 629 6.48 9.70 -7.30
N SER A 630 5.42 8.91 -7.56
CA SER A 630 5.08 8.48 -8.93
C SER A 630 3.59 8.35 -9.28
N LEU A 631 2.68 8.37 -8.30
CA LEU A 631 1.24 8.21 -8.52
C LEU A 631 0.50 9.55 -8.57
N ILE A 632 0.67 10.38 -7.53
CA ILE A 632 -0.12 11.61 -7.27
C ILE A 632 0.68 12.93 -7.36
N ASN A 633 1.95 12.85 -7.78
CA ASN A 633 2.79 14.02 -8.03
C ASN A 633 2.39 14.78 -9.30
N ALA A 634 2.86 16.01 -9.45
CA ALA A 634 2.83 16.74 -10.71
C ALA A 634 3.49 15.90 -11.83
N GLY A 635 2.74 15.60 -12.89
CA GLY A 635 3.11 14.71 -14.00
C GLY A 635 3.01 13.20 -13.69
N GLY A 636 2.36 12.81 -12.59
CA GLY A 636 2.20 11.42 -12.16
C GLY A 636 1.09 10.67 -12.91
N ILE A 637 0.93 9.38 -12.58
CA ILE A 637 -0.06 8.49 -13.22
C ILE A 637 -1.49 9.03 -13.08
N VAL A 638 -1.88 9.51 -11.90
CA VAL A 638 -3.25 10.05 -11.67
C VAL A 638 -3.50 11.29 -12.52
N GLU A 639 -2.53 12.21 -12.60
CA GLU A 639 -2.69 13.42 -13.41
C GLU A 639 -2.72 13.16 -14.92
N THR A 640 -2.17 12.04 -15.38
CA THR A 640 -2.06 11.70 -16.80
C THR A 640 -3.16 10.73 -17.28
N THR A 641 -3.87 10.06 -16.36
CA THR A 641 -4.87 9.02 -16.70
C THR A 641 -6.28 9.27 -16.15
N PHE A 642 -6.50 10.28 -15.30
CA PHE A 642 -7.84 10.62 -14.76
C PHE A 642 -8.31 12.01 -15.20
N THR A 643 -9.64 12.15 -15.42
CA THR A 643 -10.31 13.37 -15.90
C THR A 643 -9.85 14.69 -15.27
N PRO A 644 -9.65 14.84 -13.94
CA PRO A 644 -9.32 16.14 -13.36
C PRO A 644 -7.84 16.54 -13.53
N GLN A 645 -7.00 15.64 -14.03
CA GLN A 645 -5.56 15.85 -14.24
C GLN A 645 -4.89 16.53 -13.03
N LYS A 646 -4.23 17.68 -13.26
CA LYS A 646 -3.54 18.50 -12.23
C LYS A 646 -4.41 19.05 -11.10
N TYR A 647 -5.74 18.96 -11.21
CA TYR A 647 -6.68 19.36 -10.16
C TYR A 647 -7.11 18.20 -9.24
N SER A 648 -6.73 16.95 -9.56
CA SER A 648 -7.20 15.75 -8.82
C SER A 648 -6.90 15.83 -7.31
N MET A 649 -5.66 16.18 -6.96
CA MET A 649 -5.25 16.34 -5.56
C MET A 649 -5.90 17.56 -4.89
N GLU A 650 -6.14 18.63 -5.64
CA GLU A 650 -6.85 19.82 -5.16
C GLU A 650 -8.29 19.51 -4.74
N ILE A 651 -9.01 18.73 -5.57
CA ILE A 651 -10.38 18.24 -5.28
C ILE A 651 -10.38 17.41 -3.98
N SER A 652 -9.40 16.51 -3.81
CA SER A 652 -9.30 15.72 -2.57
C SER A 652 -9.16 16.60 -1.31
N SER A 653 -8.47 17.74 -1.41
CA SER A 653 -8.33 18.70 -0.31
C SER A 653 -9.62 19.48 -0.03
N LYS A 654 -10.38 19.88 -1.06
CA LYS A 654 -11.71 20.50 -0.85
C LYS A 654 -12.69 19.52 -0.18
N VAL A 655 -12.67 18.24 -0.56
CA VAL A 655 -13.50 17.21 0.09
C VAL A 655 -13.05 16.93 1.53
N TYR A 656 -11.74 16.97 1.80
CA TYR A 656 -11.20 16.80 3.16
C TYR A 656 -11.73 17.85 4.15
N ALA A 657 -12.03 19.08 3.73
CA ALA A 657 -12.66 20.08 4.61
C ALA A 657 -13.99 19.61 5.24
N GLY A 658 -14.72 18.71 4.55
CA GLY A 658 -15.94 18.05 5.03
C GLY A 658 -15.70 16.71 5.75
N TRP A 659 -14.46 16.22 5.84
CA TRP A 659 -14.12 14.97 6.53
C TRP A 659 -14.28 15.14 8.05
N ARG A 660 -14.78 14.10 8.71
CA ARG A 660 -15.00 14.02 10.15
C ARG A 660 -14.67 12.60 10.60
N PHE A 661 -13.90 12.44 11.68
CA PHE A 661 -13.45 11.12 12.13
C PHE A 661 -14.61 10.21 12.54
N ILE A 662 -15.60 10.74 13.27
CA ILE A 662 -16.79 10.00 13.70
C ILE A 662 -17.60 9.40 12.53
N ASP A 663 -17.53 10.00 11.34
CA ASP A 663 -18.23 9.53 10.13
C ASP A 663 -17.47 8.44 9.36
N GLN A 664 -16.23 8.09 9.77
CA GLN A 664 -15.49 6.98 9.13
C GLN A 664 -15.83 5.61 9.74
N ALA A 665 -16.63 5.59 10.82
CA ALA A 665 -17.22 4.38 11.34
C ALA A 665 -18.38 3.94 10.45
N LEU A 666 -18.35 2.70 9.92
CA LEU A 666 -19.38 2.19 8.99
C LEU A 666 -20.83 2.39 9.49
N PRO A 667 -21.19 2.14 10.77
CA PRO A 667 -22.53 2.43 11.27
C PRO A 667 -22.96 3.89 11.12
N ASN A 668 -22.03 4.84 11.28
CA ASN A 668 -22.30 6.27 11.17
C ASN A 668 -22.34 6.73 9.70
N ASP A 669 -21.44 6.22 8.85
CA ASP A 669 -21.46 6.44 7.40
C ASP A 669 -22.81 6.03 6.78
N LEU A 670 -23.29 4.83 7.12
CA LEU A 670 -24.59 4.31 6.65
C LEU A 670 -25.78 5.13 7.17
N LEU A 671 -25.76 5.58 8.43
CA LEU A 671 -26.79 6.47 8.98
C LEU A 671 -26.77 7.86 8.31
N LYS A 672 -25.58 8.44 8.10
CA LYS A 672 -25.39 9.77 7.50
C LYS A 672 -25.88 9.84 6.05
N ARG A 673 -25.63 8.78 5.27
CA ARG A 673 -26.15 8.60 3.91
C ARG A 673 -27.62 8.16 3.87
N GLY A 674 -28.24 7.89 5.01
CA GLY A 674 -29.62 7.41 5.12
C GLY A 674 -29.84 5.97 4.65
N MET A 675 -28.76 5.21 4.42
CA MET A 675 -28.76 3.81 3.94
C MET A 675 -29.07 2.80 5.05
N ALA A 676 -29.09 3.24 6.31
CA ALA A 676 -29.57 2.49 7.46
C ALA A 676 -30.47 3.36 8.35
N VAL A 677 -31.22 2.72 9.24
CA VAL A 677 -31.90 3.34 10.39
C VAL A 677 -31.50 2.61 11.68
N ARG A 678 -31.55 3.29 12.82
CA ARG A 678 -31.36 2.65 14.13
C ARG A 678 -32.55 1.76 14.46
N ASP A 679 -32.26 0.51 14.80
CA ASP A 679 -33.25 -0.50 15.16
C ASP A 679 -32.60 -1.43 16.21
N PRO A 680 -32.91 -1.26 17.51
CA PRO A 680 -32.33 -2.09 18.57
C PRO A 680 -32.68 -3.58 18.49
N SER A 681 -33.65 -3.98 17.66
CA SER A 681 -33.99 -5.39 17.42
C SER A 681 -33.22 -6.00 16.25
N ALA A 682 -32.64 -5.17 15.38
CA ALA A 682 -31.84 -5.62 14.25
C ALA A 682 -30.41 -6.00 14.68
N PRO A 683 -29.74 -6.92 13.95
CA PRO A 683 -28.31 -7.16 14.10
C PRO A 683 -27.52 -5.85 14.07
N HIS A 684 -26.52 -5.73 14.95
CA HIS A 684 -25.66 -4.55 15.06
C HIS A 684 -26.38 -3.24 15.43
N GLY A 685 -27.67 -3.29 15.81
CA GLY A 685 -28.49 -2.12 16.15
C GLY A 685 -28.93 -1.29 14.93
N LEU A 686 -28.76 -1.81 13.72
CA LEU A 686 -29.05 -1.11 12.46
C LEU A 686 -29.88 -1.98 11.51
N LYS A 687 -30.95 -1.41 10.98
CA LYS A 687 -31.69 -1.97 9.84
C LYS A 687 -31.28 -1.24 8.57
N LEU A 688 -30.76 -1.97 7.58
CA LEU A 688 -30.44 -1.43 6.26
C LEU A 688 -31.72 -1.04 5.52
N VAL A 689 -31.67 0.02 4.72
CA VAL A 689 -32.79 0.45 3.85
C VAL A 689 -32.81 -0.38 2.55
N ILE A 690 -31.64 -0.80 2.06
CA ILE A 690 -31.51 -1.83 1.02
C ILE A 690 -31.00 -3.10 1.72
N GLU A 691 -31.87 -4.10 1.86
CA GLU A 691 -31.64 -5.29 2.69
C GLU A 691 -30.58 -6.25 2.11
N ASP A 692 -30.32 -6.17 0.80
CA ASP A 692 -29.15 -6.76 0.14
C ASP A 692 -28.26 -5.66 -0.48
N TYR A 693 -27.65 -4.86 0.39
CA TYR A 693 -26.54 -3.95 0.05
C TYR A 693 -25.23 -4.65 0.45
N PRO A 694 -24.48 -5.29 -0.49
CA PRO A 694 -23.49 -6.30 -0.14
C PRO A 694 -22.33 -5.76 0.70
N TYR A 695 -21.78 -4.60 0.33
CA TYR A 695 -20.76 -3.89 1.12
C TYR A 695 -21.22 -3.62 2.56
N ALA A 696 -22.42 -3.05 2.75
CA ALA A 696 -22.93 -2.70 4.07
C ALA A 696 -23.26 -3.93 4.92
N LYS A 697 -23.87 -4.95 4.32
CA LYS A 697 -24.32 -6.18 5.00
C LYS A 697 -23.16 -7.02 5.51
N ASP A 698 -22.08 -7.13 4.73
CA ASP A 698 -20.87 -7.85 5.13
C ASP A 698 -19.96 -7.00 6.02
N GLY A 699 -19.86 -5.70 5.70
CA GLY A 699 -19.08 -4.74 6.47
C GLY A 699 -19.54 -4.59 7.91
N LEU A 700 -20.85 -4.64 8.19
CA LEU A 700 -21.38 -4.53 9.55
C LEU A 700 -20.98 -5.73 10.43
N ASP A 701 -20.92 -6.94 9.88
CA ASP A 701 -20.44 -8.11 10.63
C ASP A 701 -18.96 -8.01 10.98
N LEU A 702 -18.14 -7.53 10.03
CA LEU A 702 -16.71 -7.30 10.20
C LEU A 702 -16.43 -6.16 11.19
N TRP A 703 -17.16 -5.04 11.06
CA TRP A 703 -17.13 -3.93 12.02
C TRP A 703 -17.44 -4.42 13.44
N ALA A 704 -18.48 -5.24 13.61
CA ALA A 704 -18.85 -5.79 14.91
C ALA A 704 -17.78 -6.75 15.47
N ALA A 705 -17.15 -7.56 14.62
CA ALA A 705 -16.05 -8.43 15.02
C ALA A 705 -14.80 -7.64 15.46
N ILE A 706 -14.42 -6.60 14.71
CA ILE A 706 -13.32 -5.69 15.08
C ILE A 706 -13.66 -4.98 16.39
N ARG A 707 -14.88 -4.45 16.56
CA ARG A 707 -15.30 -3.78 17.81
C ARG A 707 -15.26 -4.72 19.01
N ALA A 708 -15.68 -5.98 18.84
CA ALA A 708 -15.63 -6.98 19.89
C ALA A 708 -14.19 -7.33 20.31
N TRP A 709 -13.30 -7.54 19.34
CA TRP A 709 -11.86 -7.73 19.56
C TRP A 709 -11.24 -6.55 20.32
N VAL A 710 -11.44 -5.34 19.83
CA VAL A 710 -10.92 -4.11 20.43
C VAL A 710 -11.47 -3.92 21.84
N LYS A 711 -12.75 -4.22 22.09
CA LYS A 711 -13.33 -4.18 23.45
C LYS A 711 -12.68 -5.20 24.38
N ASP A 712 -12.63 -6.46 23.99
CA ASP A 712 -12.02 -7.53 24.80
C ASP A 712 -10.55 -7.19 25.12
N HIS A 713 -9.81 -6.59 24.17
CA HIS A 713 -8.43 -6.14 24.38
C HIS A 713 -8.32 -4.94 25.32
N ILE A 714 -9.17 -3.91 25.20
CA ILE A 714 -9.16 -2.75 26.09
C ILE A 714 -9.57 -3.12 27.53
N ASP A 715 -10.52 -4.05 27.70
CA ASP A 715 -10.95 -4.56 29.02
C ASP A 715 -9.83 -5.27 29.80
N ILE A 716 -8.79 -5.78 29.13
CA ILE A 716 -7.63 -6.46 29.75
C ILE A 716 -6.68 -5.47 30.48
N PHE A 717 -6.66 -4.19 30.05
CA PHE A 717 -5.69 -3.18 30.52
C PHE A 717 -6.31 -1.99 31.24
N TYR A 718 -7.55 -1.62 30.92
CA TYR A 718 -8.25 -0.49 31.55
C TYR A 718 -9.43 -0.99 32.37
N ALA A 719 -9.39 -0.78 33.69
CA ALA A 719 -10.48 -1.19 34.57
C ALA A 719 -11.75 -0.36 34.32
N ASP A 720 -11.61 0.98 34.37
CA ASP A 720 -12.68 1.96 34.22
C ASP A 720 -12.25 3.14 33.31
N ASP A 721 -13.15 4.11 33.13
CA ASP A 721 -12.89 5.32 32.34
C ASP A 721 -11.85 6.25 33.00
N LYS A 722 -11.63 6.17 34.31
CA LYS A 722 -10.60 6.98 34.99
C LYS A 722 -9.21 6.49 34.61
N ALA A 723 -9.01 5.18 34.49
CA ALA A 723 -7.77 4.60 33.97
C ALA A 723 -7.48 5.07 32.53
N VAL A 724 -8.51 5.25 31.69
CA VAL A 724 -8.37 5.79 30.33
C VAL A 724 -7.97 7.28 30.37
N LYS A 725 -8.63 8.09 31.21
CA LYS A 725 -8.29 9.52 31.40
C LYS A 725 -6.91 9.77 32.00
N ALA A 726 -6.39 8.82 32.78
CA ALA A 726 -5.10 8.92 33.47
C ALA A 726 -3.89 8.39 32.67
N ASP A 727 -4.09 7.82 31.47
CA ASP A 727 -3.00 7.32 30.63
C ASP A 727 -2.43 8.47 29.77
N GLU A 728 -1.35 9.10 30.25
CA GLU A 728 -0.74 10.28 29.61
C GLU A 728 -0.25 10.00 28.18
N GLU A 729 0.27 8.80 27.90
CA GLU A 729 0.65 8.40 26.53
C GLU A 729 -0.58 8.37 25.62
N LEU A 730 -1.70 7.81 26.10
CA LEU A 730 -2.95 7.79 25.34
C LEU A 730 -3.54 9.20 25.09
N GLN A 731 -3.52 10.08 26.08
CA GLN A 731 -4.01 11.46 25.91
C GLN A 731 -3.10 12.28 24.99
N ASN A 732 -1.78 12.08 25.06
CA ASN A 732 -0.81 12.71 24.16
C ASN A 732 -0.98 12.18 22.72
N TRP A 733 -1.10 10.86 22.54
CA TRP A 733 -1.39 10.21 21.25
C TRP A 733 -2.61 10.78 20.55
N TRP A 734 -3.75 10.82 21.25
CA TRP A 734 -4.99 11.32 20.69
C TRP A 734 -5.01 12.84 20.52
N THR A 735 -4.10 13.57 21.18
CA THR A 735 -3.89 14.99 20.92
C THR A 735 -3.01 15.20 19.69
N ASP A 736 -1.85 14.56 19.61
CA ASP A 736 -0.88 14.67 18.50
C ASP A 736 -1.52 14.30 17.14
N ALA A 737 -2.30 13.21 17.11
CA ALA A 737 -3.06 12.79 15.94
C ALA A 737 -4.06 13.85 15.44
N ARG A 738 -4.78 14.53 16.35
CA ARG A 738 -5.79 15.53 16.01
C ARG A 738 -5.20 16.89 15.71
N THR A 739 -4.31 17.40 16.57
CA THR A 739 -3.84 18.80 16.53
C THR A 739 -2.56 18.99 15.73
N LYS A 740 -1.90 17.91 15.28
CA LYS A 740 -0.81 17.97 14.30
C LYS A 740 -1.14 17.12 13.08
N GLY A 741 -1.40 15.82 13.26
CA GLY A 741 -1.65 14.88 12.16
C GLY A 741 -2.83 15.26 11.26
N HIS A 742 -3.93 15.71 11.86
CA HIS A 742 -5.13 16.19 11.18
C HIS A 742 -5.46 17.66 11.52
N ALA A 743 -4.43 18.49 11.79
CA ALA A 743 -4.56 19.82 12.42
C ALA A 743 -5.59 20.78 11.78
N ASP A 744 -5.89 20.61 10.49
CA ASP A 744 -6.82 21.47 9.76
C ASP A 744 -8.31 21.11 10.00
N ILE A 745 -8.62 20.05 10.77
CA ILE A 745 -9.99 19.60 11.10
C ILE A 745 -10.24 19.73 12.61
N THR A 746 -11.13 20.64 12.99
CA THR A 746 -11.49 20.94 14.38
C THR A 746 -12.70 20.16 14.92
N GLU A 747 -13.47 19.53 14.05
CA GLU A 747 -14.80 18.98 14.35
C GLU A 747 -14.92 17.46 14.15
N GLY A 748 -15.96 16.85 14.73
CA GLY A 748 -16.29 15.44 14.51
C GLY A 748 -15.30 14.45 15.12
N TRP A 749 -14.55 14.90 16.13
CA TRP A 749 -13.64 14.09 16.92
C TRP A 749 -14.36 13.46 18.13
N ILE A 750 -14.01 12.21 18.42
CA ILE A 750 -14.37 11.54 19.67
C ILE A 750 -13.36 11.99 20.75
N LEU A 751 -13.73 11.94 22.04
CA LEU A 751 -12.80 12.18 23.15
C LEU A 751 -12.23 10.83 23.64
N ALA A 752 -10.92 10.73 23.87
CA ALA A 752 -10.29 9.52 24.42
C ALA A 752 -10.49 9.42 25.94
N ASP A 753 -11.73 9.54 26.40
CA ASP A 753 -12.08 9.79 27.80
C ASP A 753 -12.89 8.65 28.45
N SER A 754 -13.28 7.64 27.69
CA SER A 754 -13.97 6.45 28.22
C SER A 754 -13.54 5.20 27.47
N LYS A 755 -13.77 4.03 28.07
CA LYS A 755 -13.46 2.75 27.44
C LYS A 755 -14.25 2.54 26.16
N ASP A 756 -15.54 2.87 26.13
CA ASP A 756 -16.36 2.77 24.90
C ASP A 756 -15.92 3.78 23.82
N ASN A 757 -15.51 5.00 24.19
CA ASN A 757 -14.96 5.95 23.23
C ASN A 757 -13.60 5.48 22.67
N LEU A 758 -12.71 4.96 23.52
CA LEU A 758 -11.42 4.40 23.10
C LEU A 758 -11.59 3.20 22.17
N VAL A 759 -12.53 2.30 22.51
CA VAL A 759 -12.92 1.18 21.65
C VAL A 759 -13.45 1.68 20.31
N GLN A 760 -14.31 2.71 20.29
CA GLN A 760 -14.82 3.30 19.06
C GLN A 760 -13.71 3.95 18.22
N ILE A 761 -12.76 4.65 18.83
CA ILE A 761 -11.60 5.24 18.14
C ILE A 761 -10.75 4.16 17.45
N ILE A 762 -10.30 3.15 18.20
CA ILE A 762 -9.44 2.08 17.68
C ILE A 762 -10.18 1.25 16.63
N THR A 763 -11.48 0.98 16.83
CA THR A 763 -12.31 0.27 15.83
C THR A 763 -12.41 1.05 14.52
N THR A 764 -12.61 2.38 14.56
CA THR A 764 -12.65 3.22 13.36
C THR A 764 -11.32 3.17 12.60
N ILE A 765 -10.19 3.30 13.29
CA ILE A 765 -8.85 3.26 12.65
C ILE A 765 -8.60 1.89 12.01
N ALA A 766 -8.85 0.80 12.75
CA ALA A 766 -8.66 -0.56 12.25
C ALA A 766 -9.61 -0.90 11.08
N TRP A 767 -10.87 -0.44 11.13
CA TRP A 767 -11.84 -0.58 10.04
C TRP A 767 -11.39 0.13 8.75
N VAL A 768 -10.94 1.39 8.88
CA VAL A 768 -10.50 2.20 7.74
C VAL A 768 -9.26 1.59 7.08
N ALA A 769 -8.30 1.14 7.90
CA ALA A 769 -7.05 0.56 7.41
C ALA A 769 -7.21 -0.85 6.80
N SER A 770 -8.22 -1.63 7.20
CA SER A 770 -8.45 -3.00 6.73
C SER A 770 -9.64 -3.10 5.77
N CYS A 771 -10.86 -3.19 6.31
CA CYS A 771 -12.08 -3.55 5.58
C CYS A 771 -12.52 -2.46 4.60
N HIS A 772 -12.45 -1.18 4.97
CA HIS A 772 -12.74 -0.07 4.05
C HIS A 772 -11.77 -0.09 2.88
N HIS A 773 -10.47 -0.18 3.18
CA HIS A 773 -9.42 -0.24 2.17
C HIS A 773 -9.62 -1.42 1.20
N ALA A 774 -9.80 -2.63 1.72
CA ALA A 774 -10.04 -3.81 0.90
C ALA A 774 -11.28 -3.68 -0.01
N ALA A 775 -12.35 -3.06 0.49
CA ALA A 775 -13.58 -2.84 -0.26
C ALA A 775 -13.46 -1.82 -1.41
N VAL A 776 -12.44 -0.95 -1.41
CA VAL A 776 -12.18 0.02 -2.49
C VAL A 776 -10.96 -0.31 -3.35
N ASN A 777 -9.98 -1.06 -2.83
CA ASN A 777 -8.72 -1.34 -3.52
C ASN A 777 -8.80 -2.58 -4.42
N PHE A 778 -9.08 -3.78 -3.88
CA PHE A 778 -9.05 -5.04 -4.64
C PHE A 778 -10.18 -5.20 -5.67
N GLY A 779 -11.08 -4.21 -5.75
CA GLY A 779 -12.09 -4.10 -6.80
C GLY A 779 -11.61 -3.38 -8.07
N GLN A 780 -10.47 -2.68 -8.04
CA GLN A 780 -10.05 -1.82 -9.15
C GLN A 780 -9.87 -2.59 -10.46
N TYR A 781 -9.04 -3.65 -10.49
CA TYR A 781 -8.86 -4.42 -11.71
C TYR A 781 -10.13 -5.21 -12.11
N LEU A 782 -10.94 -5.64 -11.14
CA LEU A 782 -12.21 -6.30 -11.42
C LEU A 782 -13.14 -5.41 -12.24
N TYR A 783 -13.30 -4.14 -11.84
CA TYR A 783 -14.32 -3.25 -12.41
C TYR A 783 -13.76 -2.24 -13.43
N ALA A 784 -12.59 -1.66 -13.19
CA ALA A 784 -11.93 -0.73 -14.12
C ALA A 784 -10.90 -1.39 -15.04
N GLY A 785 -10.50 -2.65 -14.79
CA GLY A 785 -9.55 -3.38 -15.65
C GLY A 785 -10.02 -3.50 -17.11
N PHE A 786 -11.34 -3.49 -17.35
CA PHE A 786 -11.92 -3.24 -18.67
C PHE A 786 -12.45 -1.80 -18.75
N MET A 787 -11.60 -0.87 -19.22
CA MET A 787 -11.87 0.59 -19.18
C MET A 787 -13.27 1.04 -19.65
N PRO A 788 -13.94 0.44 -20.66
CA PRO A 788 -15.30 0.83 -21.04
C PRO A 788 -16.37 0.65 -19.94
N ASN A 789 -16.21 -0.29 -19.01
CA ASN A 789 -17.13 -0.45 -17.86
C ASN A 789 -16.95 0.65 -16.81
N HIS A 790 -15.72 1.16 -16.64
CA HIS A 790 -15.43 2.16 -15.61
C HIS A 790 -14.28 3.08 -16.05
N PRO A 791 -14.55 4.03 -16.97
CA PRO A 791 -13.52 4.89 -17.54
C PRO A 791 -12.94 5.89 -16.54
N SER A 792 -11.62 5.98 -16.44
CA SER A 792 -10.94 6.98 -15.59
C SER A 792 -10.92 8.39 -16.18
N MET A 793 -11.02 8.50 -17.52
CA MET A 793 -10.96 9.77 -18.23
C MET A 793 -12.08 9.91 -19.28
N THR A 794 -12.63 11.12 -19.39
CA THR A 794 -13.40 11.56 -20.55
C THR A 794 -12.72 12.77 -21.24
N ARG A 795 -12.70 12.76 -22.58
CA ARG A 795 -12.01 13.72 -23.47
C ARG A 795 -12.95 14.51 -24.39
N LYS A 796 -14.21 14.12 -24.49
CA LYS A 796 -15.26 14.81 -25.26
C LYS A 796 -16.48 15.02 -24.38
N LEU A 797 -17.33 15.97 -24.77
CA LEU A 797 -18.70 16.11 -24.24
C LEU A 797 -19.67 15.28 -25.12
N ILE A 798 -20.90 15.09 -24.66
CA ILE A 798 -21.93 14.42 -25.46
C ILE A 798 -22.35 15.36 -26.60
N PRO A 799 -22.39 14.93 -27.87
CA PRO A 799 -22.77 15.79 -28.98
C PRO A 799 -24.23 16.27 -28.86
N GLU A 800 -24.56 17.35 -29.57
CA GLU A 800 -25.95 17.84 -29.73
C GLU A 800 -26.50 17.31 -31.06
N GLU A 801 -27.82 17.10 -31.17
CA GLU A 801 -28.42 16.56 -32.39
C GLU A 801 -28.17 17.48 -33.60
N GLY A 802 -27.75 16.87 -34.72
CA GLY A 802 -27.50 17.59 -35.98
C GLY A 802 -26.11 18.25 -36.10
N THR A 803 -25.15 17.97 -35.21
CA THR A 803 -23.73 18.30 -35.45
C THR A 803 -22.98 17.14 -36.14
N PRO A 804 -21.84 17.38 -36.81
CA PRO A 804 -21.04 16.30 -37.42
C PRO A 804 -20.57 15.25 -36.40
N GLU A 805 -20.41 15.63 -35.14
CA GLU A 805 -20.09 14.72 -34.04
C GLU A 805 -21.28 13.81 -33.66
N TRP A 806 -22.51 14.28 -33.83
CA TRP A 806 -23.71 13.44 -33.71
C TRP A 806 -23.81 12.44 -34.84
N ASP A 807 -23.57 12.87 -36.09
CA ASP A 807 -23.54 11.96 -37.24
C ASP A 807 -22.44 10.89 -37.08
N ALA A 808 -21.28 11.25 -36.52
CA ALA A 808 -20.22 10.31 -36.19
C ALA A 808 -20.61 9.32 -35.07
N LEU A 809 -21.37 9.78 -34.05
CA LEU A 809 -21.94 8.92 -33.01
C LEU A 809 -22.96 7.92 -33.60
N GLN A 810 -23.82 8.35 -34.52
CA GLN A 810 -24.78 7.46 -35.19
C GLN A 810 -24.09 6.46 -36.15
N LEU A 811 -23.02 6.89 -36.83
CA LEU A 811 -22.30 6.06 -37.80
C LEU A 811 -21.45 4.95 -37.16
N ASN A 812 -20.73 5.24 -36.06
CA ASN A 812 -19.99 4.23 -35.31
C ASN A 812 -19.92 4.62 -33.81
N PRO A 813 -20.92 4.22 -33.01
CA PRO A 813 -21.01 4.64 -31.62
C PRO A 813 -19.96 4.01 -30.70
N GLU A 814 -19.46 2.79 -30.99
CA GLU A 814 -18.34 2.21 -30.22
C GLU A 814 -17.08 3.06 -30.38
N LYS A 815 -16.71 3.38 -31.63
CA LYS A 815 -15.57 4.25 -31.92
C LYS A 815 -15.76 5.65 -31.36
N TYR A 816 -16.97 6.21 -31.44
CA TYR A 816 -17.26 7.50 -30.82
C TYR A 816 -17.02 7.46 -29.30
N MET A 817 -17.61 6.49 -28.61
CA MET A 817 -17.42 6.30 -27.17
C MET A 817 -15.94 6.12 -26.81
N LEU A 818 -15.21 5.25 -27.51
CA LEU A 818 -13.78 5.01 -27.25
C LEU A 818 -12.92 6.26 -27.50
N SER A 819 -13.28 7.09 -28.48
CA SER A 819 -12.65 8.40 -28.70
C SER A 819 -13.05 9.47 -27.67
N MET A 820 -14.07 9.21 -26.85
CA MET A 820 -14.39 10.00 -25.65
C MET A 820 -13.66 9.47 -24.41
N LEU A 821 -13.40 8.16 -24.28
CA LEU A 821 -12.69 7.58 -23.13
C LEU A 821 -11.17 7.88 -23.17
N ALA A 822 -10.39 7.38 -22.22
CA ALA A 822 -8.92 7.43 -22.25
C ALA A 822 -8.35 6.80 -23.55
N ASN A 823 -7.27 7.37 -24.12
CA ASN A 823 -6.64 6.81 -25.32
C ASN A 823 -5.90 5.47 -25.03
N ALA A 824 -5.35 4.81 -26.04
CA ALA A 824 -4.70 3.50 -25.86
C ALA A 824 -3.47 3.52 -24.95
N VAL A 825 -2.73 4.64 -24.88
CA VAL A 825 -1.55 4.80 -24.02
C VAL A 825 -1.97 5.00 -22.56
N GLN A 826 -2.90 5.93 -22.32
CA GLN A 826 -3.47 6.23 -21.00
C GLN A 826 -4.17 5.00 -20.40
N SER A 827 -4.93 4.26 -21.23
CA SER A 827 -5.60 3.03 -20.82
C SER A 827 -4.60 1.95 -20.39
N LYS A 828 -3.55 1.69 -21.18
CA LYS A 828 -2.51 0.70 -20.82
C LYS A 828 -1.77 1.09 -19.53
N LEU A 829 -1.48 2.37 -19.33
CA LEU A 829 -0.86 2.88 -18.10
C LEU A 829 -1.77 2.70 -16.88
N ASN A 830 -3.06 3.01 -17.01
CA ASN A 830 -4.01 2.82 -15.92
C ASN A 830 -4.22 1.32 -15.61
N ILE A 831 -4.58 0.50 -16.61
CA ILE A 831 -4.75 -0.97 -16.47
C ILE A 831 -3.55 -1.62 -15.77
N THR A 832 -2.32 -1.29 -16.18
CA THR A 832 -1.12 -1.80 -15.50
C THR A 832 -1.06 -1.35 -14.03
N THR A 833 -1.41 -0.09 -13.75
CA THR A 833 -1.41 0.44 -12.37
C THR A 833 -2.44 -0.30 -11.50
N ILE A 834 -3.68 -0.44 -11.95
CA ILE A 834 -4.72 -1.12 -11.15
C ILE A 834 -4.54 -2.64 -11.05
N GLU A 835 -3.85 -3.28 -12.00
CA GLU A 835 -3.38 -4.68 -11.86
C GLU A 835 -2.45 -4.82 -10.65
N ILE A 836 -1.51 -3.87 -10.52
CA ILE A 836 -0.51 -3.84 -9.43
C ILE A 836 -1.18 -3.55 -8.09
N LEU A 837 -2.06 -2.54 -8.02
CA LEU A 837 -2.78 -2.20 -6.79
C LEU A 837 -3.73 -3.32 -6.36
N SER A 838 -4.34 -4.07 -7.29
CA SER A 838 -5.28 -5.16 -6.97
C SER A 838 -4.61 -6.51 -6.64
N THR A 839 -3.26 -6.56 -6.53
CA THR A 839 -2.50 -7.82 -6.40
C THR A 839 -1.95 -8.02 -4.99
N HIS A 840 -2.40 -9.08 -4.30
CA HIS A 840 -1.86 -9.45 -2.99
C HIS A 840 -0.45 -10.03 -3.08
N ALA A 841 0.42 -9.66 -2.14
CA ALA A 841 1.72 -10.29 -1.96
C ALA A 841 1.61 -11.70 -1.35
N SER A 842 2.63 -12.54 -1.58
CA SER A 842 2.73 -13.91 -1.03
C SER A 842 2.97 -13.98 0.48
N ASN A 843 3.32 -12.86 1.11
CA ASN A 843 3.54 -12.70 2.55
C ASN A 843 2.59 -11.64 3.17
N GLU A 844 1.41 -11.46 2.60
CA GLU A 844 0.42 -10.55 3.16
C GLU A 844 -0.20 -11.09 4.46
N GLU A 845 -0.48 -10.20 5.41
CA GLU A 845 -1.11 -10.54 6.69
C GLU A 845 -2.59 -10.15 6.67
N TYR A 846 -3.50 -11.14 6.67
CA TYR A 846 -4.93 -10.89 6.59
C TYR A 846 -5.56 -10.57 7.96
N LEU A 847 -6.77 -9.99 7.92
CA LEU A 847 -7.54 -9.64 9.10
C LEU A 847 -7.79 -10.87 9.99
N GLY A 848 -7.46 -10.76 11.27
CA GLY A 848 -7.51 -11.88 12.21
C GLY A 848 -6.25 -12.74 12.23
N GLU A 849 -5.18 -12.33 11.54
CA GLU A 849 -3.85 -12.96 11.56
C GLU A 849 -2.80 -12.00 12.18
N ARG A 850 -1.77 -12.58 12.82
CA ARG A 850 -0.63 -11.89 13.44
C ARG A 850 0.61 -12.80 13.34
N PRO A 851 1.83 -12.24 13.25
CA PRO A 851 3.06 -13.04 13.27
C PRO A 851 3.25 -13.71 14.64
N ALA A 852 3.97 -14.83 14.68
CA ALA A 852 4.27 -15.54 15.92
C ALA A 852 5.06 -14.65 16.89
N GLY A 853 4.90 -14.87 18.20
CA GLY A 853 5.65 -14.16 19.25
C GLY A 853 5.27 -12.68 19.48
N TRP A 854 4.29 -12.12 18.77
CA TRP A 854 3.93 -10.69 18.84
C TRP A 854 3.60 -10.15 20.25
N THR A 855 3.12 -11.02 21.15
CA THR A 855 2.98 -10.79 22.60
C THR A 855 3.09 -12.10 23.40
N ASP A 856 3.42 -12.02 24.68
CA ASP A 856 3.37 -13.13 25.64
C ASP A 856 2.02 -13.25 26.38
N ASP A 857 1.21 -12.19 26.46
CA ASP A 857 0.00 -12.14 27.30
C ASP A 857 -1.10 -13.11 26.82
N GLU A 858 -1.29 -14.21 27.56
CA GLU A 858 -2.29 -15.24 27.26
C GLU A 858 -3.74 -14.72 27.23
N ARG A 859 -4.05 -13.64 27.96
CA ARG A 859 -5.38 -13.02 27.95
C ARG A 859 -5.65 -12.39 26.57
N VAL A 860 -4.64 -11.69 26.06
CA VAL A 860 -4.65 -11.04 24.73
C VAL A 860 -4.66 -12.09 23.62
N LYS A 861 -3.86 -13.16 23.74
CA LYS A 861 -3.88 -14.30 22.80
C LYS A 861 -5.26 -14.98 22.76
N ALA A 862 -5.91 -15.18 23.91
CA ALA A 862 -7.24 -15.78 23.99
C ALA A 862 -8.32 -14.91 23.32
N ALA A 863 -8.31 -13.60 23.60
CA ALA A 863 -9.19 -12.64 22.94
C ALA A 863 -8.93 -12.54 21.42
N PHE A 864 -7.66 -12.58 20.98
CA PHE A 864 -7.33 -12.58 19.57
C PHE A 864 -7.77 -13.88 18.88
N LYS A 865 -7.60 -15.04 19.52
CA LYS A 865 -8.09 -16.33 19.00
C LYS A 865 -9.61 -16.31 18.79
N LYS A 866 -10.37 -15.74 19.73
CA LYS A 866 -11.83 -15.52 19.60
C LYS A 866 -12.15 -14.64 18.38
N PHE A 867 -11.37 -13.58 18.14
CA PHE A 867 -11.49 -12.74 16.95
C PHE A 867 -11.20 -13.51 15.66
N SER A 868 -10.07 -14.22 15.56
CA SER A 868 -9.71 -15.05 14.41
C SER A 868 -10.79 -16.08 14.08
N THR A 869 -11.35 -16.76 15.09
CA THR A 869 -12.49 -17.69 14.91
C THR A 869 -13.72 -16.97 14.36
N ARG A 870 -14.09 -15.80 14.91
CA ARG A 870 -15.22 -15.01 14.41
C ARG A 870 -15.03 -14.52 12.97
N ILE A 871 -13.79 -14.22 12.57
CA ILE A 871 -13.47 -13.88 11.18
C ILE A 871 -13.70 -15.08 10.25
N GLU A 872 -13.39 -16.31 10.66
CA GLU A 872 -13.68 -17.50 9.85
C GLU A 872 -15.18 -17.84 9.79
N GLU A 873 -15.96 -17.54 10.84
CA GLU A 873 -17.43 -17.61 10.78
C GLU A 873 -18.01 -16.64 9.74
N ILE A 874 -17.52 -15.40 9.72
CA ILE A 874 -17.93 -14.39 8.72
C ILE A 874 -17.46 -14.79 7.31
N SER A 875 -16.26 -15.37 7.19
CA SER A 875 -15.73 -15.98 5.97
C SER A 875 -16.63 -17.10 5.42
N ALA A 876 -17.38 -17.83 6.27
CA ALA A 876 -18.41 -18.78 5.83
C ALA A 876 -19.74 -18.08 5.49
N LEU A 877 -20.15 -17.09 6.28
CA LEU A 877 -21.41 -16.35 6.11
C LEU A 877 -21.47 -15.59 4.78
N ILE A 878 -20.39 -14.93 4.37
CA ILE A 878 -20.29 -14.20 3.09
C ILE A 878 -20.41 -15.18 1.91
N LYS A 879 -19.74 -16.35 1.99
CA LYS A 879 -19.87 -17.44 1.00
C LYS A 879 -21.29 -18.01 0.93
N SER A 880 -22.04 -17.99 2.03
CA SER A 880 -23.45 -18.39 2.06
C SER A 880 -24.34 -17.34 1.40
N ARG A 881 -24.18 -16.05 1.73
CA ARG A 881 -24.90 -14.92 1.09
C ARG A 881 -24.68 -14.89 -0.43
N ASN A 882 -23.45 -15.13 -0.89
CA ASN A 882 -23.10 -15.22 -2.31
C ASN A 882 -23.71 -16.44 -3.05
N LYS A 883 -24.32 -17.40 -2.34
CA LYS A 883 -25.00 -18.57 -2.92
C LYS A 883 -26.52 -18.52 -2.80
N ASP A 884 -27.05 -17.67 -1.92
CA ASP A 884 -28.48 -17.53 -1.66
C ASP A 884 -29.15 -16.69 -2.77
N PRO A 885 -30.07 -17.27 -3.56
CA PRO A 885 -30.71 -16.59 -4.69
C PRO A 885 -31.64 -15.44 -4.29
N ALA A 886 -31.95 -15.25 -3.00
CA ALA A 886 -32.65 -14.06 -2.52
C ALA A 886 -31.78 -12.79 -2.61
N ASN A 887 -30.45 -12.91 -2.49
CA ASN A 887 -29.52 -11.77 -2.50
C ASN A 887 -29.11 -11.39 -3.95
N LYS A 888 -30.05 -10.79 -4.69
CA LYS A 888 -29.93 -10.49 -6.12
C LYS A 888 -28.77 -9.53 -6.49
N ASN A 889 -28.35 -8.65 -5.58
CA ASN A 889 -27.32 -7.64 -5.87
C ASN A 889 -25.88 -8.19 -5.77
N ARG A 890 -25.72 -9.45 -5.32
CA ARG A 890 -24.40 -10.04 -5.01
C ARG A 890 -23.65 -10.62 -6.20
N LEU A 891 -24.33 -10.97 -7.30
CA LEU A 891 -23.71 -11.56 -8.51
C LEU A 891 -23.94 -10.75 -9.80
N GLY A 892 -25.05 -10.01 -9.90
CA GLY A 892 -25.35 -9.15 -11.03
C GLY A 892 -25.57 -9.84 -12.38
N ALA A 893 -25.40 -9.06 -13.45
CA ALA A 893 -25.41 -9.55 -14.82
C ALA A 893 -24.13 -10.32 -15.15
N VAL A 894 -22.99 -9.84 -14.62
CA VAL A 894 -21.62 -10.36 -14.86
C VAL A 894 -21.30 -11.69 -14.18
N LYS A 895 -22.16 -12.13 -13.24
CA LYS A 895 -22.03 -13.39 -12.47
C LYS A 895 -20.77 -13.49 -11.60
N VAL A 896 -20.20 -12.35 -11.21
CA VAL A 896 -19.07 -12.27 -10.27
C VAL A 896 -19.63 -12.07 -8.85
N PRO A 897 -19.41 -13.00 -7.91
CA PRO A 897 -19.85 -12.84 -6.52
C PRO A 897 -19.11 -11.69 -5.83
N TYR A 898 -19.79 -10.98 -4.93
CA TYR A 898 -19.17 -9.96 -4.08
C TYR A 898 -18.25 -10.61 -3.03
N GLU A 899 -16.95 -10.64 -3.33
CA GLU A 899 -15.90 -11.23 -2.48
C GLU A 899 -14.92 -10.18 -1.90
N LEU A 900 -15.09 -8.87 -2.17
CA LEU A 900 -14.15 -7.82 -1.70
C LEU A 900 -14.04 -7.70 -0.17
N LEU A 901 -15.06 -8.17 0.56
CA LEU A 901 -15.06 -8.28 2.03
C LEU A 901 -14.90 -9.73 2.54
N GLN A 902 -14.51 -10.67 1.69
CA GLN A 902 -14.07 -12.00 2.13
C GLN A 902 -12.74 -11.83 2.90
N PRO A 903 -12.62 -12.27 4.17
CA PRO A 903 -11.47 -11.89 4.99
C PRO A 903 -10.10 -12.37 4.51
N LYS A 904 -10.02 -13.53 3.85
CA LYS A 904 -8.76 -14.18 3.47
C LYS A 904 -8.69 -14.50 1.98
N SER A 905 -7.46 -14.49 1.47
CA SER A 905 -7.11 -14.88 0.11
C SER A 905 -5.73 -15.54 0.04
N GLY A 906 -5.22 -15.75 -1.17
CA GLY A 906 -3.81 -16.07 -1.44
C GLY A 906 -3.12 -14.94 -2.20
N PRO A 907 -1.85 -15.11 -2.61
CA PRO A 907 -1.17 -14.17 -3.51
C PRO A 907 -1.91 -13.97 -4.83
N GLY A 908 -1.61 -12.84 -5.48
CA GLY A 908 -2.06 -12.55 -6.83
C GLY A 908 -3.35 -11.73 -6.91
N LEU A 909 -3.92 -11.72 -8.11
CA LEU A 909 -5.04 -10.89 -8.52
C LEU A 909 -6.38 -11.59 -8.22
N THR A 910 -6.77 -11.65 -6.94
CA THR A 910 -7.84 -12.54 -6.46
C THR A 910 -9.22 -11.91 -6.31
N ASN A 911 -9.31 -10.57 -6.31
CA ASN A 911 -10.52 -9.76 -6.09
C ASN A 911 -11.25 -10.07 -4.77
N LYS A 912 -10.49 -10.41 -3.73
CA LYS A 912 -10.96 -10.82 -2.39
C LYS A 912 -9.80 -10.89 -1.42
N GLY A 913 -10.07 -10.77 -0.12
CA GLY A 913 -9.06 -10.75 0.94
C GLY A 913 -8.99 -9.38 1.60
N ILE A 914 -8.95 -9.35 2.93
CA ILE A 914 -8.82 -8.13 3.71
C ILE A 914 -7.46 -8.18 4.43
N PRO A 915 -6.43 -7.46 3.97
CA PRO A 915 -5.20 -7.26 4.73
C PRO A 915 -5.50 -6.55 6.06
N ASN A 916 -4.60 -6.68 7.03
CA ASN A 916 -4.69 -5.88 8.26
C ASN A 916 -4.58 -4.37 7.98
N SER A 917 -3.84 -3.94 6.95
CA SER A 917 -3.44 -2.54 6.71
C SER A 917 -3.61 -2.08 5.26
N VAL A 918 -3.35 -0.80 5.02
CA VAL A 918 -3.20 -0.22 3.68
C VAL A 918 -1.81 -0.63 3.16
N SER A 919 -1.68 -1.87 2.68
CA SER A 919 -0.39 -2.54 2.45
C SER A 919 -0.06 -2.84 0.98
N ILE A 920 -1.09 -3.04 0.16
CA ILE A 920 -1.20 -2.74 -1.27
C ILE A 920 -2.67 -2.71 -1.65
#